data_AF-A0A1H0ZAX3-F1
#
_entry.id   AF-A0A1H0ZAX3-F1
#
_cell.length_a   1.000
_cell.length_b   1.000
_cell.length_c   1.000
_cell.angle_alpha   90.00
_cell.angle_beta   90.00
_cell.angle_gamma   90.00
#
_symmetry.space_group_name_H-M   'P 1'
#
loop_
_entity.id
_entity.type
_entity.pdbx_description
1 polymer ?
#
loop_
_entity_poly.entity_id
_entity_poly.type
_entity_poly.pdbx_seq_one_letter_code
_entity_poly.pdbx_strand_id
1 'polypeptide(L)'
;MKNSSTKFKTHGSIKWTGVLCFVGLGALVASVPCFAQSSLQGVDLRYDTLLKRQDRNNITAGNQFGEQHSLESGSLSFNVVDVDLVGNDDLAVEFRRTLVATDSKKQLSGSTFTYPATRLGDWAIGLPKIQGTFDALVGWISGDASRPTKNCSIATSYQIEPPPSSQYPETFRAHMFWNPPTVQYPDGSSGLLLYNSGLMPVPSTGGPYFWITSSQDVASCIAVLKNKNDASPLAEERIFGQGEGYLIIRPDGNKYWFDWIALESNLPSKSTQLIPCGGSPYGCDYQADEVVLQQATLALYPTRIEDRFGNWVAYSYSNKSNEMVKLDKIQSSDGRVIDIGYIDGRISTVTANGRTWSYIYAEPTTTVPVQVLINLSEVRNPDSSSWRYSGDSHPYPPARRGDLQLSIFGPCYDLTWTQHVNPDATAVGDTDFTGYTVEAPSGARAVFRVDGVMLGRSGVPESCYQTGAYLPSTTRPSTAPRYFLGDYQLALTGKKITGSGLLPAIWKYHYQSDIGFAPMAAGSSRTKVLDPEGAFDNYTFGNTFGVDEGLLLAHTRTANQQTSLNETNVYAVGTSTPGFPKLIGYHPDANNRYAQAFMRPKLSSTKIVQSTLFKWAVNNNCSDTGAAPCLDSLARPTSVTRSSSPAP
;
A
#
# COMPACT_ATOMS: atom_id res chain seq x y z
N MET A 1 -25.53 109.19 -34.25
CA MET A 1 -26.98 109.47 -34.14
C MET A 1 -27.71 108.26 -34.69
N LYS A 2 -28.75 107.66 -34.10
CA LYS A 2 -29.30 107.65 -32.72
C LYS A 2 -29.25 106.17 -32.27
N ASN A 3 -28.77 105.82 -31.08
CA ASN A 3 -29.51 105.77 -29.79
C ASN A 3 -30.75 104.85 -29.85
N SER A 4 -30.99 103.92 -28.92
CA SER A 4 -30.34 103.55 -27.63
C SER A 4 -31.03 102.24 -27.08
N SER A 5 -30.68 101.52 -25.99
CA SER A 5 -29.50 101.42 -25.09
C SER A 5 -29.76 100.45 -23.91
N THR A 6 -28.72 99.77 -23.39
CA THR A 6 -28.49 99.45 -21.93
C THR A 6 -29.49 98.53 -21.18
N LYS A 7 -29.23 97.92 -20.00
CA LYS A 7 -28.07 97.74 -19.06
C LYS A 7 -28.34 96.45 -18.22
N PHE A 8 -27.38 95.53 -18.00
CA PHE A 8 -26.48 95.37 -16.83
C PHE A 8 -27.06 94.91 -15.46
N LYS A 9 -26.36 93.90 -14.88
CA LYS A 9 -25.99 93.66 -13.44
C LYS A 9 -27.11 93.49 -12.38
N THR A 10 -27.16 92.41 -11.58
CA THR A 10 -26.27 91.95 -10.47
C THR A 10 -26.16 92.95 -9.31
N HIS A 11 -26.27 92.61 -8.01
CA HIS A 11 -26.10 91.35 -7.25
C HIS A 11 -27.23 91.15 -6.19
N GLY A 12 -27.35 90.05 -5.41
CA GLY A 12 -26.47 88.87 -5.23
C GLY A 12 -27.21 87.61 -4.71
N SER A 13 -26.57 86.43 -4.77
CA SER A 13 -25.94 85.73 -3.60
C SER A 13 -26.97 84.97 -2.71
N ILE A 14 -27.11 83.63 -2.70
CA ILE A 14 -26.22 82.52 -2.24
C ILE A 14 -27.03 81.21 -2.47
N LYS A 15 -26.68 80.16 -3.25
CA LYS A 15 -25.69 79.03 -3.16
C LYS A 15 -25.88 78.22 -4.48
N TRP A 16 -24.89 77.87 -5.33
CA TRP A 16 -23.92 76.74 -5.25
C TRP A 16 -24.52 75.41 -4.75
N THR A 17 -24.58 74.28 -5.48
CA THR A 17 -24.19 73.85 -6.88
C THR A 17 -24.85 72.47 -7.11
N GLY A 18 -24.88 71.74 -8.26
CA GLY A 18 -24.40 71.83 -9.66
C GLY A 18 -24.58 70.41 -10.30
N VAL A 19 -25.07 70.11 -11.52
CA VAL A 19 -25.14 70.76 -12.86
C VAL A 19 -23.80 70.62 -13.63
N LEU A 20 -23.69 70.12 -14.89
CA LEU A 20 -24.56 70.18 -16.10
C LEU A 20 -24.40 68.93 -17.04
N CYS A 21 -25.23 68.82 -18.09
CA CYS A 21 -25.13 67.86 -19.23
C CYS A 21 -24.10 68.26 -20.31
N PHE A 22 -23.73 67.34 -21.23
CA PHE A 22 -23.66 67.61 -22.70
C PHE A 22 -23.56 66.31 -23.55
N VAL A 23 -23.36 66.44 -24.86
CA VAL A 23 -23.54 65.43 -25.94
C VAL A 23 -22.26 65.24 -26.75
N GLY A 24 -21.98 64.02 -27.27
CA GLY A 24 -21.20 63.86 -28.52
C GLY A 24 -20.34 62.61 -28.71
N LEU A 25 -20.55 61.92 -29.85
CA LEU A 25 -19.65 61.06 -30.66
C LEU A 25 -18.75 59.98 -29.99
N GLY A 26 -18.79 58.75 -30.54
CA GLY A 26 -17.62 57.84 -30.48
C GLY A 26 -17.86 56.35 -30.75
N ALA A 27 -17.34 55.86 -31.90
CA ALA A 27 -17.02 54.46 -32.23
C ALA A 27 -18.14 53.39 -32.33
N LEU A 28 -17.89 52.40 -33.20
CA LEU A 28 -18.72 51.21 -33.40
C LEU A 28 -18.49 50.18 -32.28
N VAL A 29 -19.53 49.43 -31.94
CA VAL A 29 -19.39 48.01 -31.55
C VAL A 29 -20.35 47.20 -32.43
N ALA A 30 -19.80 46.28 -33.22
CA ALA A 30 -20.57 45.40 -34.08
C ALA A 30 -21.16 44.21 -33.29
N SER A 31 -22.14 43.53 -33.90
CA SER A 31 -22.70 42.28 -33.39
C SER A 31 -21.61 41.23 -33.14
N VAL A 32 -21.42 40.83 -31.88
CA VAL A 32 -20.62 39.66 -31.52
C VAL A 32 -21.50 38.41 -31.68
N PRO A 33 -21.13 37.42 -32.50
CA PRO A 33 -21.88 36.18 -32.60
C PRO A 33 -21.78 35.37 -31.30
N CYS A 34 -22.82 34.63 -30.96
CA CYS A 34 -22.78 33.69 -29.84
C CYS A 34 -21.87 32.51 -30.20
N PHE A 35 -20.58 32.62 -29.87
CA PHE A 35 -19.68 31.48 -29.88
C PHE A 35 -20.09 30.51 -28.78
N ALA A 36 -20.61 29.35 -29.19
CA ALA A 36 -20.79 28.21 -28.29
C ALA A 36 -19.41 27.69 -27.86
N GLN A 37 -18.88 28.21 -26.76
CA GLN A 37 -17.67 27.68 -26.15
C GLN A 37 -18.01 26.34 -25.50
N SER A 38 -17.50 25.26 -26.09
CA SER A 38 -17.55 23.92 -25.51
C SER A 38 -16.91 23.95 -24.11
N SER A 39 -17.68 23.59 -23.09
CA SER A 39 -17.16 23.41 -21.73
C SER A 39 -16.06 22.35 -21.72
N LEU A 40 -15.04 22.54 -20.87
CA LEU A 40 -13.96 21.58 -20.71
C LEU A 40 -14.49 20.18 -20.38
N GLN A 41 -13.76 19.14 -20.80
CA GLN A 41 -13.93 17.78 -20.27
C GLN A 41 -13.59 17.78 -18.78
N GLY A 42 -14.62 17.91 -17.95
CA GLY A 42 -14.59 17.42 -16.58
C GLY A 42 -14.96 15.95 -16.58
N VAL A 43 -14.34 15.20 -15.66
CA VAL A 43 -14.75 13.83 -15.30
C VAL A 43 -16.25 13.79 -15.03
N ASP A 44 -16.96 12.72 -15.40
CA ASP A 44 -18.42 12.66 -15.23
C ASP A 44 -18.86 12.59 -13.76
N LEU A 45 -19.05 13.78 -13.15
CA LEU A 45 -19.44 13.98 -11.76
C LEU A 45 -20.79 13.32 -11.36
N ARG A 46 -21.54 12.72 -12.29
CA ARG A 46 -22.72 11.92 -11.97
C ARG A 46 -22.38 10.68 -11.13
N TYR A 47 -21.25 10.02 -11.38
CA TYR A 47 -20.80 8.90 -10.54
C TYR A 47 -20.44 9.37 -9.12
N ASP A 48 -19.73 10.50 -9.01
CA ASP A 48 -19.30 11.05 -7.71
C ASP A 48 -20.43 11.76 -6.93
N THR A 49 -21.56 12.08 -7.55
CA THR A 49 -22.72 12.67 -6.86
C THR A 49 -23.74 11.62 -6.38
N LEU A 50 -23.82 10.47 -7.05
CA LEU A 50 -24.74 9.37 -6.68
C LEU A 50 -24.21 8.44 -5.57
N LEU A 51 -22.98 8.65 -5.10
CA LEU A 51 -22.29 7.78 -4.11
C LEU A 51 -21.96 8.47 -2.78
N LYS A 52 -22.55 9.63 -2.48
CA LYS A 52 -22.20 10.45 -1.31
C LYS A 52 -22.93 10.08 -0.02
N ARG A 53 -22.33 9.20 0.79
CA ARG A 53 -22.31 9.37 2.27
C ARG A 53 -21.26 8.51 2.99
N GLN A 54 -20.15 9.13 3.38
CA GLN A 54 -19.58 9.15 4.75
C GLN A 54 -18.15 9.74 4.70
N ASP A 55 -18.01 10.96 5.21
CA ASP A 55 -16.80 11.78 5.09
C ASP A 55 -15.68 11.37 6.06
N ARG A 56 -15.10 10.19 5.85
CA ARG A 56 -13.79 9.80 6.42
C ARG A 56 -13.06 8.66 5.68
N ASN A 57 -13.75 7.95 4.78
CA ASN A 57 -13.06 7.30 3.67
C ASN A 57 -12.46 8.38 2.76
N ASN A 58 -11.16 8.32 2.47
CA ASN A 58 -10.52 9.24 1.52
C ASN A 58 -10.93 8.88 0.08
N ILE A 59 -12.12 9.29 -0.32
CA ILE A 59 -12.68 9.06 -1.66
C ILE A 59 -11.99 9.99 -2.66
N THR A 60 -10.83 9.53 -3.17
CA THR A 60 -10.42 9.88 -4.54
C THR A 60 -11.50 9.39 -5.50
N ALA A 61 -11.84 10.17 -6.52
CA ALA A 61 -12.73 9.73 -7.58
C ALA A 61 -12.17 8.45 -8.22
N GLY A 62 -12.88 7.33 -8.08
CA GLY A 62 -12.40 6.00 -8.42
C GLY A 62 -12.25 5.02 -7.24
N ASN A 63 -12.45 5.46 -5.98
CA ASN A 63 -12.33 4.61 -4.77
C ASN A 63 -13.66 4.51 -3.97
N GLN A 64 -14.81 4.50 -4.66
CA GLN A 64 -16.14 4.63 -4.02
C GLN A 64 -16.71 3.35 -3.38
N PHE A 65 -16.04 2.20 -3.51
CA PHE A 65 -16.37 0.91 -2.89
C PHE A 65 -15.38 0.54 -1.77
N GLY A 66 -14.53 1.50 -1.36
CA GLY A 66 -13.46 1.32 -0.39
C GLY A 66 -12.17 0.72 -0.98
N GLU A 67 -12.07 0.58 -2.30
CA GLU A 67 -10.88 0.07 -2.97
C GLU A 67 -9.67 1.00 -2.81
N GLN A 68 -8.49 0.41 -2.64
CA GLN A 68 -7.18 1.07 -2.71
C GLN A 68 -6.34 0.31 -3.74
N HIS A 69 -5.89 1.01 -4.77
CA HIS A 69 -5.16 0.44 -5.91
C HIS A 69 -3.77 1.07 -6.02
N SER A 70 -2.74 0.22 -6.09
CA SER A 70 -1.37 0.66 -6.40
C SER A 70 -1.15 0.68 -7.91
N LEU A 71 -0.86 1.86 -8.47
CA LEU A 71 -0.45 1.98 -9.87
C LEU A 71 0.96 1.43 -10.12
N GLU A 72 1.78 1.20 -9.09
CA GLU A 72 3.18 0.78 -9.23
C GLU A 72 3.32 -0.76 -9.20
N SER A 73 2.64 -1.41 -8.25
CA SER A 73 2.64 -2.87 -8.05
C SER A 73 1.39 -3.57 -8.59
N GLY A 74 0.35 -2.81 -8.96
CA GLY A 74 -0.95 -3.35 -9.37
C GLY A 74 -1.82 -3.89 -8.24
N SER A 75 -1.33 -3.87 -6.98
CA SER A 75 -2.02 -4.46 -5.84
C SER A 75 -3.40 -3.83 -5.58
N LEU A 76 -4.38 -4.66 -5.23
CA LEU A 76 -5.73 -4.25 -4.85
C LEU A 76 -6.01 -4.66 -3.40
N SER A 77 -6.36 -3.68 -2.58
CA SER A 77 -7.01 -3.90 -1.30
C SER A 77 -8.35 -3.19 -1.24
N PHE A 78 -9.17 -3.57 -0.25
CA PHE A 78 -10.36 -2.84 0.15
C PHE A 78 -10.21 -2.43 1.61
N ASN A 79 -10.80 -1.28 1.93
CA ASN A 79 -10.64 -0.61 3.20
C ASN A 79 -11.91 0.20 3.48
N VAL A 80 -12.80 -0.35 4.30
CA VAL A 80 -14.15 0.19 4.54
C VAL A 80 -14.30 0.49 6.03
N VAL A 81 -14.62 1.75 6.36
CA VAL A 81 -15.13 2.13 7.68
C VAL A 81 -16.62 1.84 7.74
N ASP A 82 -17.04 0.97 8.67
CA ASP A 82 -18.45 0.72 8.95
C ASP A 82 -18.94 1.67 10.06
N VAL A 83 -18.10 1.95 11.07
CA VAL A 83 -18.40 2.84 12.21
C VAL A 83 -17.31 3.91 12.33
N ASP A 84 -17.69 5.18 12.42
CA ASP A 84 -16.80 6.30 12.80
C ASP A 84 -17.49 7.13 13.88
N LEU A 85 -16.78 7.37 14.99
CA LEU A 85 -17.24 8.21 16.09
C LEU A 85 -16.40 9.50 16.16
N VAL A 86 -16.98 10.57 15.64
CA VAL A 86 -16.47 11.94 15.79
C VAL A 86 -16.42 12.29 17.29
N GLY A 87 -15.25 12.71 17.76
CA GLY A 87 -14.99 13.09 19.15
C GLY A 87 -14.66 14.57 19.31
N ASN A 88 -14.00 14.89 20.43
CA ASN A 88 -13.40 16.21 20.67
C ASN A 88 -11.89 16.28 20.32
N ASP A 89 -11.30 15.15 19.91
CA ASP A 89 -9.90 15.00 19.50
C ASP A 89 -9.79 14.38 18.09
N ASP A 90 -8.59 14.46 17.49
CA ASP A 90 -8.32 13.95 16.14
C ASP A 90 -8.19 12.41 16.07
N LEU A 91 -8.10 11.71 17.21
CA LEU A 91 -7.91 10.26 17.23
C LEU A 91 -9.16 9.54 16.71
N ALA A 92 -8.97 8.63 15.78
CA ALA A 92 -10.06 7.85 15.20
C ALA A 92 -10.58 6.79 16.19
N VAL A 93 -11.85 6.89 16.56
CA VAL A 93 -12.61 5.79 17.20
C VAL A 93 -13.52 5.22 16.13
N GLU A 94 -12.97 4.30 15.35
CA GLU A 94 -13.63 3.72 14.18
C GLU A 94 -13.57 2.19 14.22
N PHE A 95 -14.59 1.54 13.65
CA PHE A 95 -14.51 0.15 13.25
C PHE A 95 -14.39 0.08 11.73
N ARG A 96 -13.31 -0.54 11.29
CA ARG A 96 -12.87 -0.64 9.90
C ARG A 96 -12.61 -2.11 9.59
N ARG A 97 -12.88 -2.51 8.35
CA ARG A 97 -12.53 -3.83 7.82
C ARG A 97 -11.74 -3.69 6.52
N THR A 98 -10.81 -4.62 6.33
CA THR A 98 -9.88 -4.63 5.20
C THR A 98 -9.86 -5.99 4.51
N LEU A 99 -9.47 -6.00 3.24
CA LEU A 99 -9.28 -7.20 2.41
C LEU A 99 -8.13 -6.93 1.45
N VAL A 100 -7.28 -7.91 1.14
CA VAL A 100 -6.21 -7.78 0.13
C VAL A 100 -6.51 -8.74 -1.01
N ALA A 101 -7.26 -8.25 -2.00
CA ALA A 101 -7.76 -9.07 -3.11
C ALA A 101 -6.67 -9.45 -4.15
N THR A 102 -5.43 -9.01 -3.93
CA THR A 102 -4.23 -9.49 -4.62
C THR A 102 -3.35 -10.43 -3.77
N ASP A 103 -3.80 -10.84 -2.57
CA ASP A 103 -3.20 -12.02 -1.93
C ASP A 103 -3.82 -13.30 -2.51
N SER A 104 -3.02 -14.34 -2.64
CA SER A 104 -3.35 -15.56 -3.37
C SER A 104 -3.63 -16.73 -2.44
N LYS A 105 -4.51 -17.64 -2.85
CA LYS A 105 -4.65 -18.94 -2.18
C LYS A 105 -3.33 -19.72 -2.30
N LYS A 106 -2.74 -20.16 -1.20
CA LYS A 106 -1.54 -21.02 -1.28
C LYS A 106 -1.94 -22.39 -1.88
N GLN A 107 -1.08 -23.00 -2.69
CA GLN A 107 -1.29 -24.35 -3.23
C GLN A 107 -0.11 -25.24 -2.90
N LEU A 108 -0.39 -26.41 -2.31
CA LEU A 108 0.61 -27.38 -1.88
C LEU A 108 0.11 -28.80 -2.21
N SER A 109 0.89 -29.56 -2.99
CA SER A 109 0.63 -30.97 -3.32
C SER A 109 -0.79 -31.25 -3.86
N GLY A 110 -1.27 -30.39 -4.78
CA GLY A 110 -2.62 -30.46 -5.35
C GLY A 110 -3.75 -30.00 -4.42
N SER A 111 -3.48 -29.83 -3.13
CA SER A 111 -4.41 -29.23 -2.18
C SER A 111 -4.29 -27.71 -2.21
N THR A 112 -5.43 -27.01 -2.22
CA THR A 112 -5.46 -25.56 -2.06
C THR A 112 -5.52 -25.24 -0.57
N PHE A 113 -4.46 -24.65 -0.03
CA PHE A 113 -4.43 -24.12 1.33
C PHE A 113 -4.92 -22.68 1.27
N THR A 114 -6.20 -22.52 1.58
CA THR A 114 -6.92 -21.25 1.60
C THR A 114 -6.21 -20.19 2.45
N TYR A 115 -6.40 -18.92 2.06
CA TYR A 115 -6.06 -17.75 2.89
C TYR A 115 -6.59 -17.92 4.33
N PRO A 116 -5.88 -17.49 5.38
CA PRO A 116 -6.33 -17.63 6.77
C PRO A 116 -7.67 -16.91 6.99
N ALA A 117 -8.75 -17.68 7.12
CA ALA A 117 -10.07 -17.13 7.42
C ALA A 117 -10.06 -16.49 8.81
N THR A 118 -10.20 -15.16 8.87
CA THR A 118 -10.12 -14.38 10.10
C THR A 118 -11.46 -14.39 10.85
N ARG A 119 -11.54 -13.64 11.95
CA ARG A 119 -12.80 -13.34 12.65
C ARG A 119 -13.86 -12.65 11.77
N LEU A 120 -13.49 -12.09 10.61
CA LEU A 120 -14.37 -11.51 9.59
C LEU A 120 -14.41 -12.35 8.29
N GLY A 121 -14.06 -13.64 8.36
CA GLY A 121 -14.05 -14.52 7.20
C GLY A 121 -12.86 -14.22 6.28
N ASP A 122 -13.11 -13.91 5.02
CA ASP A 122 -12.11 -13.46 4.06
C ASP A 122 -11.68 -11.99 4.25
N TRP A 123 -12.41 -11.19 5.05
CA TRP A 123 -11.97 -9.87 5.49
C TRP A 123 -11.21 -9.95 6.82
N ALA A 124 -10.44 -8.90 7.13
CA ALA A 124 -9.72 -8.69 8.38
C ALA A 124 -10.22 -7.42 9.09
N ILE A 125 -9.90 -7.27 10.39
CA ILE A 125 -10.18 -6.03 11.14
C ILE A 125 -9.08 -5.00 10.81
N GLY A 126 -9.48 -3.82 10.36
CA GLY A 126 -8.61 -2.72 9.93
C GLY A 126 -7.94 -1.96 11.08
N LEU A 127 -7.24 -2.67 11.95
CA LEU A 127 -6.47 -2.09 13.07
C LEU A 127 -5.05 -1.70 12.64
N PRO A 128 -4.39 -0.76 13.33
CA PRO A 128 -2.94 -0.61 13.21
C PRO A 128 -2.25 -1.89 13.70
N LYS A 129 -1.16 -2.31 13.06
CA LYS A 129 -0.36 -3.47 13.52
C LYS A 129 1.12 -3.37 13.13
N ILE A 130 1.98 -4.07 13.87
CA ILE A 130 3.34 -4.41 13.42
C ILE A 130 3.35 -5.90 13.10
N GLN A 131 3.60 -6.24 11.84
CA GLN A 131 3.54 -7.62 11.34
C GLN A 131 4.92 -8.13 10.93
N GLY A 132 5.18 -9.41 11.16
CA GLY A 132 6.32 -10.15 10.63
C GLY A 132 6.00 -11.63 10.44
N THR A 133 6.79 -12.34 9.63
CA THR A 133 6.64 -13.79 9.40
C THR A 133 7.87 -14.51 9.92
N PHE A 134 7.71 -15.67 10.57
CA PHE A 134 8.77 -16.45 11.22
C PHE A 134 8.53 -17.96 11.02
N ASP A 135 9.52 -18.80 11.32
CA ASP A 135 9.29 -20.25 11.49
C ASP A 135 8.37 -20.48 12.71
N ALA A 136 7.26 -21.18 12.51
CA ALA A 136 6.26 -21.44 13.53
C ALA A 136 6.77 -22.27 14.72
N LEU A 137 7.86 -23.02 14.54
CA LEU A 137 8.49 -23.81 15.61
C LEU A 137 9.21 -22.95 16.66
N VAL A 138 9.59 -21.71 16.30
CA VAL A 138 10.36 -20.79 17.17
C VAL A 138 9.68 -19.44 17.36
N GLY A 139 8.81 -19.02 16.44
CA GLY A 139 7.95 -17.86 16.58
C GLY A 139 8.66 -16.51 16.57
N TRP A 140 8.17 -15.59 17.39
CA TRP A 140 8.67 -14.21 17.50
C TRP A 140 10.02 -14.24 18.24
N ILE A 141 11.12 -14.42 17.50
CA ILE A 141 12.50 -14.42 18.01
C ILE A 141 13.48 -13.62 17.14
N SER A 142 14.65 -13.29 17.69
CA SER A 142 15.78 -12.64 17.01
C SER A 142 17.03 -13.55 16.93
N GLY A 143 18.05 -13.08 16.19
CA GLY A 143 19.35 -13.75 16.07
C GLY A 143 20.25 -13.63 17.32
N ASP A 144 19.82 -12.95 18.39
CA ASP A 144 20.56 -12.92 19.65
C ASP A 144 20.34 -14.21 20.44
N ALA A 145 21.18 -15.22 20.19
CA ALA A 145 21.15 -16.51 20.89
C ALA A 145 21.27 -16.42 22.43
N SER A 146 21.73 -15.29 22.99
CA SER A 146 21.77 -15.06 24.45
C SER A 146 20.46 -14.49 25.01
N ARG A 147 19.62 -13.89 24.15
CA ARG A 147 18.37 -13.20 24.49
C ARG A 147 17.33 -13.37 23.37
N PRO A 148 16.98 -14.59 22.93
CA PRO A 148 16.29 -14.81 21.65
C PRO A 148 14.89 -14.18 21.55
N THR A 149 14.23 -13.86 22.67
CA THR A 149 12.93 -13.18 22.68
C THR A 149 13.03 -11.64 22.68
N LYS A 150 14.25 -11.09 22.65
CA LYS A 150 14.51 -9.65 22.51
C LYS A 150 14.53 -9.27 21.04
N ASN A 151 13.36 -8.89 20.55
CA ASN A 151 13.11 -8.63 19.12
C ASN A 151 12.99 -7.14 18.84
N CYS A 152 12.68 -6.34 19.86
CA CYS A 152 12.75 -4.89 19.77
C CYS A 152 14.10 -4.38 20.30
N SER A 153 14.54 -4.81 21.50
CA SER A 153 15.75 -4.32 22.15
C SER A 153 17.03 -5.04 21.67
N ILE A 154 17.18 -5.17 20.35
CA ILE A 154 18.31 -5.82 19.69
C ILE A 154 19.56 -4.94 19.85
N ALA A 155 20.70 -5.54 20.21
CA ALA A 155 21.91 -4.78 20.55
C ALA A 155 22.81 -4.46 19.35
N THR A 156 22.71 -5.24 18.26
CA THR A 156 23.51 -5.06 17.04
C THR A 156 22.71 -5.44 15.80
N SER A 157 22.96 -4.79 14.66
CA SER A 157 22.16 -4.96 13.44
C SER A 157 22.28 -6.34 12.78
N TYR A 158 23.34 -7.12 13.07
CA TYR A 158 23.47 -8.49 12.56
C TYR A 158 22.70 -9.54 13.39
N GLN A 159 22.06 -9.14 14.50
CA GLN A 159 21.20 -10.01 15.31
C GLN A 159 19.69 -9.84 14.98
N ILE A 160 19.34 -9.06 13.95
CA ILE A 160 17.93 -8.82 13.59
C ILE A 160 17.31 -10.01 12.87
N GLU A 161 18.00 -10.52 11.85
CA GLU A 161 17.57 -11.72 11.12
C GLU A 161 17.54 -12.91 12.11
N PRO A 162 16.42 -13.65 12.22
CA PRO A 162 16.32 -14.80 13.11
C PRO A 162 17.29 -15.91 12.66
N PRO A 163 17.64 -16.86 13.55
CA PRO A 163 18.48 -17.98 13.17
C PRO A 163 17.88 -18.77 12.00
N PRO A 164 18.70 -19.29 11.06
CA PRO A 164 18.24 -20.24 10.04
C PRO A 164 17.55 -21.45 10.67
N SER A 165 16.41 -21.88 10.13
CA SER A 165 15.72 -23.06 10.63
C SER A 165 16.46 -24.32 10.18
N SER A 166 16.72 -25.22 11.13
CA SER A 166 17.59 -26.39 10.98
C SER A 166 16.85 -27.68 10.61
N GLN A 167 15.70 -27.55 9.95
CA GLN A 167 14.99 -28.70 9.38
C GLN A 167 15.92 -29.51 8.46
N TYR A 168 15.95 -30.83 8.64
CA TYR A 168 16.84 -31.72 7.88
C TYR A 168 16.27 -31.97 6.47
N PRO A 169 17.09 -32.03 5.41
CA PRO A 169 18.57 -31.93 5.39
C PRO A 169 19.13 -30.54 5.08
N GLU A 170 18.31 -29.59 4.59
CA GLU A 170 18.77 -28.26 4.18
C GLU A 170 18.28 -27.15 5.12
N THR A 171 19.20 -26.30 5.57
CA THR A 171 18.87 -25.17 6.43
C THR A 171 18.08 -24.09 5.66
N PHE A 172 16.81 -23.93 6.01
CA PHE A 172 16.02 -22.78 5.55
C PHE A 172 16.68 -21.50 6.09
N ARG A 173 17.24 -20.69 5.19
CA ARG A 173 17.82 -19.40 5.55
C ARG A 173 16.70 -18.42 5.89
N ALA A 174 16.91 -17.53 6.84
CA ALA A 174 15.84 -16.67 7.33
C ALA A 174 15.23 -15.80 6.22
N HIS A 175 16.00 -15.18 5.31
CA HIS A 175 15.42 -14.51 4.12
C HIS A 175 14.52 -15.37 3.19
N MET A 176 14.44 -16.70 3.37
CA MET A 176 13.51 -17.59 2.63
C MET A 176 12.13 -17.71 3.30
N PHE A 177 11.99 -17.32 4.57
CA PHE A 177 10.74 -17.45 5.33
C PHE A 177 10.37 -16.25 6.18
N TRP A 178 11.35 -15.43 6.56
CA TRP A 178 11.20 -14.31 7.46
C TRP A 178 10.89 -13.03 6.68
N ASN A 179 9.76 -12.42 7.01
CA ASN A 179 9.45 -11.05 6.60
C ASN A 179 9.68 -10.13 7.80
N PRO A 180 10.49 -9.08 7.66
CA PRO A 180 10.89 -8.24 8.78
C PRO A 180 9.74 -7.36 9.32
N PRO A 181 9.80 -6.96 10.61
CA PRO A 181 8.78 -6.14 11.25
C PRO A 181 8.40 -4.89 10.44
N THR A 182 7.14 -4.81 10.04
CA THR A 182 6.59 -3.71 9.25
C THR A 182 5.37 -3.16 9.97
N VAL A 183 5.36 -1.86 10.28
CA VAL A 183 4.17 -1.17 10.81
C VAL A 183 3.19 -0.87 9.68
N GLN A 184 1.91 -1.06 9.94
CA GLN A 184 0.78 -0.78 9.06
C GLN A 184 -0.27 0.01 9.85
N TYR A 185 -0.89 0.99 9.23
CA TYR A 185 -1.93 1.84 9.83
C TYR A 185 -3.27 1.73 9.08
N PRO A 186 -4.42 2.03 9.74
CA PRO A 186 -5.77 1.90 9.15
C PRO A 186 -6.02 2.72 7.87
N ASP A 187 -5.26 3.79 7.64
CA ASP A 187 -5.31 4.61 6.43
C ASP A 187 -4.67 3.94 5.18
N GLY A 188 -3.97 2.81 5.37
CA GLY A 188 -3.19 2.12 4.34
C GLY A 188 -1.72 2.57 4.27
N SER A 189 -1.29 3.52 5.10
CA SER A 189 0.12 3.86 5.25
C SER A 189 0.87 2.74 5.97
N SER A 190 2.12 2.50 5.58
CA SER A 190 2.98 1.48 6.18
C SER A 190 4.44 1.91 6.17
N GLY A 191 5.23 1.29 7.05
CA GLY A 191 6.65 1.57 7.19
C GLY A 191 7.40 0.31 7.63
N LEU A 192 8.44 -0.05 6.88
CA LEU A 192 9.41 -1.03 7.35
C LEU A 192 10.16 -0.46 8.56
N LEU A 193 10.29 -1.25 9.64
CA LEU A 193 11.11 -0.89 10.79
C LEU A 193 12.58 -1.20 10.48
N LEU A 194 13.34 -0.17 10.12
CA LEU A 194 14.79 -0.23 9.93
C LEU A 194 15.47 -0.11 11.29
N TYR A 195 16.60 -0.82 11.48
CA TYR A 195 17.36 -0.70 12.71
C TYR A 195 18.07 0.66 12.78
N ASN A 196 17.81 1.40 13.85
CA ASN A 196 18.35 2.74 14.07
C ASN A 196 19.83 2.68 14.48
N SER A 197 20.71 3.18 13.62
CA SER A 197 22.15 3.32 13.86
C SER A 197 22.59 4.75 14.22
N GLY A 198 21.64 5.64 14.56
CA GLY A 198 21.92 7.03 14.94
C GLY A 198 22.21 7.97 13.76
N LEU A 199 21.89 7.54 12.54
CA LEU A 199 22.12 8.32 11.30
C LEU A 199 21.07 9.42 11.09
N MET A 200 19.86 9.24 11.63
CA MET A 200 18.75 10.17 11.51
C MET A 200 18.49 10.89 12.85
N PRO A 201 17.99 12.14 12.82
CA PRO A 201 17.46 12.81 14.01
C PRO A 201 16.30 12.01 14.64
N VAL A 202 16.33 11.85 15.97
CA VAL A 202 15.27 11.22 16.77
C VAL A 202 14.90 12.13 17.96
N PRO A 203 13.74 11.94 18.62
CA PRO A 203 13.37 12.71 19.81
C PRO A 203 14.43 12.60 20.93
N SER A 204 14.64 13.70 21.66
CA SER A 204 15.66 13.79 22.72
C SER A 204 15.27 13.12 24.05
N THR A 205 14.02 12.68 24.19
CA THR A 205 13.46 12.00 25.37
C THR A 205 12.53 10.87 24.92
N GLY A 206 12.34 9.83 25.74
CA GLY A 206 11.47 8.67 25.41
C GLY A 206 12.16 7.50 24.70
N GLY A 207 13.45 7.62 24.39
CA GLY A 207 14.30 6.53 23.90
C GLY A 207 14.82 5.61 25.02
N PRO A 208 15.75 4.67 24.70
CA PRO A 208 16.41 4.50 23.41
C PRO A 208 15.47 4.04 22.29
N TYR A 209 15.68 4.58 21.09
CA TYR A 209 14.95 4.23 19.88
C TYR A 209 15.76 3.23 19.07
N PHE A 210 15.29 1.99 19.02
CA PHE A 210 15.95 0.88 18.31
C PHE A 210 15.56 0.83 16.83
N TRP A 211 14.41 1.41 16.46
CA TRP A 211 13.87 1.33 15.10
C TRP A 211 13.40 2.68 14.58
N ILE A 212 13.43 2.83 13.26
CA ILE A 212 12.96 4.00 12.53
C ILE A 212 12.39 3.59 11.16
N THR A 213 11.35 4.28 10.69
CA THR A 213 10.79 4.10 9.34
C THR A 213 11.22 5.22 8.38
N SER A 214 11.00 5.04 7.09
CA SER A 214 11.11 6.13 6.09
C SER A 214 10.07 7.24 6.28
N SER A 215 8.94 6.96 6.97
CA SER A 215 7.96 7.96 7.44
C SER A 215 8.43 8.73 8.68
N GLN A 216 9.61 8.43 9.24
CA GLN A 216 10.17 9.03 10.46
C GLN A 216 9.36 8.70 11.73
N ASP A 217 8.59 7.61 11.70
CA ASP A 217 8.08 6.97 12.90
C ASP A 217 9.28 6.30 13.61
N VAL A 218 9.43 6.49 14.92
CA VAL A 218 10.52 5.91 15.73
C VAL A 218 9.96 4.94 16.77
N ALA A 219 10.67 3.83 17.05
CA ALA A 219 10.22 2.84 18.03
C ALA A 219 11.21 2.60 19.17
N SER A 220 10.71 2.71 20.41
CA SER A 220 11.33 2.13 21.61
C SER A 220 10.56 0.86 22.03
N CYS A 221 10.99 0.17 23.07
CA CYS A 221 10.59 -1.23 23.32
C CYS A 221 9.75 -1.41 24.58
N ILE A 222 8.72 -2.25 24.47
CA ILE A 222 7.82 -2.64 25.57
C ILE A 222 8.26 -4.04 26.03
N ALA A 223 8.80 -4.13 27.24
CA ALA A 223 9.57 -5.30 27.69
C ALA A 223 8.78 -6.60 27.87
N VAL A 224 7.44 -6.53 27.92
CA VAL A 224 6.51 -7.65 28.15
C VAL A 224 5.20 -7.42 27.40
N LEU A 225 4.69 -8.45 26.72
CA LEU A 225 3.39 -8.45 26.04
C LEU A 225 2.23 -8.67 27.03
N LYS A 226 1.10 -7.99 26.82
CA LYS A 226 -0.08 -8.04 27.72
C LYS A 226 -0.81 -9.38 27.72
N ASN A 227 -0.76 -10.14 26.62
CA ASN A 227 -1.29 -11.50 26.51
C ASN A 227 -0.19 -12.58 26.47
N LYS A 228 0.95 -12.32 27.13
CA LYS A 228 1.98 -13.33 27.40
C LYS A 228 1.42 -14.48 28.25
N ASN A 229 1.60 -15.71 27.80
CA ASN A 229 1.33 -16.90 28.62
C ASN A 229 2.62 -17.46 29.24
N ASP A 230 2.60 -17.68 30.56
CA ASP A 230 3.68 -18.29 31.35
C ASP A 230 3.50 -19.80 31.59
N ALA A 231 2.41 -20.40 31.11
CA ALA A 231 2.10 -21.83 31.26
C ALA A 231 3.20 -22.77 30.71
N SER A 232 3.09 -24.05 31.08
CA SER A 232 4.07 -25.13 30.87
C SER A 232 4.70 -25.17 29.46
N PRO A 233 5.97 -25.62 29.31
CA PRO A 233 6.82 -25.33 28.14
C PRO A 233 6.45 -26.01 26.81
N LEU A 234 5.27 -26.60 26.67
CA LEU A 234 4.82 -27.34 25.48
C LEU A 234 3.60 -26.71 24.78
N ALA A 235 3.14 -25.53 25.22
CA ALA A 235 2.08 -24.79 24.53
C ALA A 235 2.65 -23.82 23.49
N GLU A 236 2.15 -23.84 22.25
CA GLU A 236 2.50 -22.87 21.19
C GLU A 236 2.28 -21.41 21.64
N GLU A 237 1.29 -21.19 22.50
CA GLU A 237 0.99 -19.92 23.17
C GLU A 237 2.22 -19.32 23.88
N ARG A 238 3.13 -20.16 24.40
CA ARG A 238 4.41 -19.72 24.97
C ARG A 238 5.39 -19.25 23.89
N ILE A 239 5.45 -19.95 22.75
CA ILE A 239 6.38 -19.68 21.64
C ILE A 239 6.16 -18.27 21.08
N PHE A 240 4.90 -17.85 20.94
CA PHE A 240 4.57 -16.51 20.43
C PHE A 240 4.45 -15.46 21.55
N GLY A 241 4.06 -15.85 22.77
CA GLY A 241 3.78 -14.92 23.87
C GLY A 241 4.98 -14.36 24.65
N GLN A 242 6.19 -14.88 24.47
CA GLN A 242 7.36 -14.52 25.30
C GLN A 242 8.20 -13.32 24.83
N GLY A 243 7.85 -12.70 23.70
CA GLY A 243 8.62 -11.61 23.10
C GLY A 243 8.40 -10.21 23.68
N GLU A 244 8.90 -9.21 22.95
CA GLU A 244 8.71 -7.79 23.22
C GLU A 244 7.70 -7.12 22.29
N GLY A 245 7.05 -6.08 22.82
CA GLY A 245 6.25 -5.13 22.06
C GLY A 245 7.03 -3.86 21.67
N TYR A 246 6.38 -2.95 20.95
CA TYR A 246 6.98 -1.72 20.43
C TYR A 246 6.13 -0.51 20.85
N LEU A 247 6.79 0.54 21.34
CA LEU A 247 6.22 1.87 21.49
C LEU A 247 6.65 2.72 20.31
N ILE A 248 5.77 2.85 19.32
CA ILE A 248 6.00 3.73 18.16
C ILE A 248 5.56 5.16 18.51
N ILE A 249 6.36 6.14 18.11
CA ILE A 249 6.02 7.56 18.13
C ILE A 249 6.13 8.09 16.71
N ARG A 250 5.03 8.63 16.17
CA ARG A 250 4.96 9.20 14.82
C ARG A 250 5.38 10.68 14.81
N PRO A 251 5.72 11.30 13.66
CA PRO A 251 6.08 12.72 13.56
C PRO A 251 4.99 13.72 14.00
N ASP A 252 3.72 13.30 14.01
CA ASP A 252 2.59 14.06 14.55
C ASP A 252 2.56 14.07 16.10
N GLY A 253 3.43 13.29 16.76
CA GLY A 253 3.51 13.13 18.22
C GLY A 253 2.60 12.04 18.79
N ASN A 254 1.82 11.35 17.95
CA ASN A 254 0.95 10.25 18.37
C ASN A 254 1.79 9.02 18.73
N LYS A 255 1.45 8.40 19.86
CA LYS A 255 2.12 7.24 20.45
C LYS A 255 1.24 6.00 20.32
N TYR A 256 1.84 4.87 19.96
CA TYR A 256 1.14 3.59 19.74
C TYR A 256 1.84 2.49 20.56
N TRP A 257 1.13 1.87 21.50
CA TRP A 257 1.65 0.79 22.35
C TRP A 257 1.30 -0.58 21.77
N PHE A 258 2.10 -1.05 20.83
CA PHE A 258 1.96 -2.36 20.18
C PHE A 258 2.46 -3.48 21.12
N ASP A 259 1.58 -3.90 22.05
CA ASP A 259 1.91 -4.83 23.14
C ASP A 259 0.92 -6.00 23.31
N TRP A 260 0.05 -6.25 22.33
CA TRP A 260 -0.82 -7.43 22.27
C TRP A 260 -0.56 -8.24 21.01
N ILE A 261 -0.20 -9.52 21.13
CA ILE A 261 0.16 -10.35 19.95
C ILE A 261 -1.01 -11.23 19.50
N ALA A 262 -1.06 -11.52 18.20
CA ALA A 262 -1.97 -12.50 17.61
C ALA A 262 -1.30 -13.25 16.44
N LEU A 263 -1.88 -14.41 16.11
CA LEU A 263 -1.50 -15.23 14.96
C LEU A 263 -2.36 -14.87 13.75
N GLU A 264 -1.77 -14.20 12.76
CA GLU A 264 -2.44 -13.83 11.51
C GLU A 264 -2.59 -15.04 10.57
N SER A 265 -1.54 -15.87 10.49
CA SER A 265 -1.51 -17.06 9.65
C SER A 265 -0.52 -18.08 10.19
N ASN A 266 -0.86 -19.37 10.17
CA ASN A 266 0.13 -20.45 10.21
C ASN A 266 0.01 -21.25 8.91
N LEU A 267 1.00 -21.12 8.03
CA LEU A 267 0.91 -21.61 6.65
C LEU A 267 2.21 -22.27 6.21
N PRO A 268 2.17 -23.46 5.58
CA PRO A 268 3.37 -24.10 5.06
C PRO A 268 4.00 -23.32 3.89
N SER A 269 5.32 -23.36 3.86
CA SER A 269 6.19 -23.03 2.72
C SER A 269 7.03 -24.25 2.38
N LYS A 270 7.52 -24.32 1.13
CA LYS A 270 8.29 -25.47 0.63
C LYS A 270 9.70 -25.08 0.20
N SER A 271 10.63 -26.01 0.42
CA SER A 271 11.85 -26.15 -0.38
C SER A 271 11.89 -27.57 -0.95
N THR A 272 12.84 -27.83 -1.85
CA THR A 272 13.10 -29.17 -2.39
C THR A 272 14.46 -29.67 -1.92
N GLN A 273 14.49 -30.83 -1.27
CA GLN A 273 15.73 -31.55 -0.94
C GLN A 273 16.11 -32.54 -2.04
N LEU A 274 17.35 -33.03 -2.02
CA LEU A 274 17.79 -34.18 -2.81
C LEU A 274 18.04 -35.40 -1.92
N ILE A 275 17.40 -36.52 -2.24
CA ILE A 275 17.61 -37.81 -1.57
C ILE A 275 18.23 -38.79 -2.58
N PRO A 276 19.35 -39.48 -2.25
CA PRO A 276 19.93 -40.49 -3.14
C PRO A 276 18.94 -41.61 -3.44
N CYS A 277 18.86 -42.08 -4.69
CA CYS A 277 17.80 -43.01 -5.16
C CYS A 277 17.84 -44.44 -4.57
N GLY A 278 18.61 -44.72 -3.51
CA GLY A 278 18.57 -45.99 -2.78
C GLY A 278 18.87 -47.26 -3.57
N GLY A 279 19.52 -47.16 -4.75
CA GLY A 279 19.72 -48.29 -5.66
C GLY A 279 18.50 -48.59 -6.57
N SER A 280 17.62 -47.60 -6.80
CA SER A 280 16.46 -47.71 -7.69
C SER A 280 16.81 -48.34 -9.04
N PRO A 281 16.08 -49.37 -9.51
CA PRO A 281 16.35 -50.06 -10.78
C PRO A 281 16.10 -49.19 -12.02
N TYR A 282 15.60 -47.95 -11.84
CA TYR A 282 15.36 -46.98 -12.90
C TYR A 282 16.51 -45.97 -13.10
N GLY A 283 17.62 -46.11 -12.38
CA GLY A 283 18.90 -45.48 -12.75
C GLY A 283 18.99 -43.97 -12.55
N CYS A 284 18.39 -43.43 -11.50
CA CYS A 284 18.68 -42.06 -11.04
C CYS A 284 19.75 -42.06 -9.93
N ASP A 285 20.54 -41.00 -9.84
CA ASP A 285 21.46 -40.79 -8.70
C ASP A 285 20.72 -40.18 -7.50
N TYR A 286 19.86 -39.17 -7.74
CA TYR A 286 19.08 -38.45 -6.74
C TYR A 286 17.62 -38.24 -7.19
N GLN A 287 16.70 -38.20 -6.23
CA GLN A 287 15.32 -37.74 -6.39
C GLN A 287 15.12 -36.41 -5.66
N ALA A 288 14.26 -35.55 -6.20
CA ALA A 288 13.76 -34.40 -5.46
C ALA A 288 12.63 -34.82 -4.52
N ASP A 289 12.66 -34.36 -3.27
CA ASP A 289 11.60 -34.52 -2.28
C ASP A 289 11.26 -33.16 -1.63
N GLU A 290 10.05 -33.01 -1.06
CA GLU A 290 9.53 -31.72 -0.60
C GLU A 290 9.71 -31.52 0.92
N VAL A 291 10.54 -30.54 1.32
CA VAL A 291 10.69 -30.14 2.73
C VAL A 291 9.70 -29.03 3.06
N VAL A 292 9.00 -29.13 4.20
CA VAL A 292 7.91 -28.22 4.58
C VAL A 292 8.21 -27.47 5.89
N LEU A 293 8.47 -26.17 5.76
CA LEU A 293 8.59 -25.24 6.88
C LEU A 293 7.24 -24.59 7.16
N GLN A 294 6.76 -24.61 8.39
CA GLN A 294 5.55 -23.87 8.78
C GLN A 294 5.90 -22.40 9.06
N GLN A 295 5.20 -21.47 8.42
CA GLN A 295 5.40 -20.04 8.59
C GLN A 295 4.30 -19.44 9.48
N ALA A 296 4.67 -18.98 10.68
CA ALA A 296 3.82 -18.18 11.53
C ALA A 296 3.96 -16.69 11.16
N THR A 297 2.90 -16.11 10.61
CA THR A 297 2.76 -14.65 10.51
C THR A 297 2.14 -14.15 11.80
N LEU A 298 2.88 -13.32 12.52
CA LEU A 298 2.50 -12.78 13.82
C LEU A 298 2.33 -11.27 13.71
N ALA A 299 1.32 -10.74 14.38
CA ALA A 299 1.04 -9.31 14.45
C ALA A 299 0.93 -8.83 15.89
N LEU A 300 1.58 -7.70 16.17
CA LEU A 300 1.39 -6.92 17.38
C LEU A 300 0.38 -5.80 17.11
N TYR A 301 -0.64 -5.72 17.95
CA TYR A 301 -1.72 -4.74 17.91
C TYR A 301 -1.60 -3.74 19.06
N PRO A 302 -2.06 -2.49 18.89
CA PRO A 302 -1.98 -1.47 19.91
C PRO A 302 -3.09 -1.65 20.95
N THR A 303 -2.76 -1.76 22.23
CA THR A 303 -3.80 -1.65 23.29
C THR A 303 -4.11 -0.20 23.65
N ARG A 304 -3.25 0.75 23.25
CA ARG A 304 -3.48 2.19 23.40
C ARG A 304 -2.84 2.98 22.25
N ILE A 305 -3.52 4.07 21.90
CA ILE A 305 -3.00 5.21 21.14
C ILE A 305 -3.18 6.45 22.04
N GLU A 306 -2.22 7.36 22.07
CA GLU A 306 -2.27 8.63 22.82
C GLU A 306 -1.72 9.76 21.97
N ASP A 307 -2.36 10.92 22.00
CA ASP A 307 -1.88 12.11 21.27
C ASP A 307 -0.86 12.93 22.07
N ARG A 308 -0.43 14.06 21.49
CA ARG A 308 0.49 15.01 22.13
C ARG A 308 -0.12 15.82 23.29
N PHE A 309 -1.44 15.74 23.50
CA PHE A 309 -2.18 16.49 24.52
C PHE A 309 -2.65 15.59 25.69
N GLY A 310 -2.59 14.27 25.53
CA GLY A 310 -2.99 13.27 26.52
C GLY A 310 -4.36 12.64 26.27
N ASN A 311 -5.04 13.00 25.16
CA ASN A 311 -6.22 12.26 24.70
C ASN A 311 -5.79 10.87 24.25
N TRP A 312 -6.68 9.88 24.36
CA TRP A 312 -6.34 8.49 24.05
C TRP A 312 -7.50 7.69 23.48
N VAL A 313 -7.14 6.64 22.75
CA VAL A 313 -8.00 5.54 22.34
C VAL A 313 -7.39 4.24 22.85
N ALA A 314 -8.17 3.39 23.48
CA ALA A 314 -7.75 2.11 24.03
C ALA A 314 -8.53 0.97 23.39
N TYR A 315 -7.83 -0.14 23.14
CA TYR A 315 -8.36 -1.33 22.49
C TYR A 315 -8.27 -2.50 23.47
N SER A 316 -9.39 -3.20 23.66
CA SER A 316 -9.46 -4.40 24.51
C SER A 316 -9.62 -5.65 23.66
N TYR A 317 -8.91 -6.70 24.03
CA TYR A 317 -8.82 -7.95 23.28
C TYR A 317 -8.91 -9.16 24.22
N SER A 318 -9.23 -10.33 23.67
CA SER A 318 -9.31 -11.59 24.43
C SER A 318 -8.76 -12.83 23.70
N ASN A 319 -8.05 -12.66 22.58
CA ASN A 319 -7.32 -13.77 21.96
C ASN A 319 -6.05 -14.12 22.73
N LYS A 320 -5.72 -15.41 22.74
CA LYS A 320 -4.39 -15.91 23.11
C LYS A 320 -3.33 -15.50 22.08
N SER A 321 -2.06 -15.57 22.46
CA SER A 321 -0.93 -15.26 21.57
C SER A 321 -0.81 -16.16 20.34
N ASN A 322 -1.35 -17.39 20.38
CA ASN A 322 -1.44 -18.31 19.24
C ASN A 322 -2.83 -18.36 18.58
N GLU A 323 -3.72 -17.41 18.90
CA GLU A 323 -5.02 -17.26 18.26
C GLU A 323 -5.08 -16.01 17.38
N MET A 324 -5.95 -16.02 16.38
CA MET A 324 -6.29 -14.85 15.57
C MET A 324 -6.91 -13.74 16.41
N VAL A 325 -6.54 -12.49 16.10
CA VAL A 325 -6.92 -11.28 16.84
C VAL A 325 -8.42 -11.24 17.15
N LYS A 326 -8.77 -11.01 18.41
CA LYS A 326 -10.15 -10.90 18.88
C LYS A 326 -10.28 -9.60 19.66
N LEU A 327 -10.73 -8.56 18.96
CA LEU A 327 -11.01 -7.23 19.50
C LEU A 327 -12.42 -7.23 20.09
N ASP A 328 -12.55 -6.90 21.38
CA ASP A 328 -13.84 -6.85 22.08
C ASP A 328 -14.38 -5.42 22.21
N LYS A 329 -13.49 -4.42 22.31
CA LYS A 329 -13.86 -3.02 22.54
C LYS A 329 -12.83 -2.03 21.98
N ILE A 330 -13.34 -0.91 21.45
CA ILE A 330 -12.59 0.34 21.26
C ILE A 330 -13.25 1.41 22.15
N GLN A 331 -12.46 2.18 22.90
CA GLN A 331 -12.97 3.25 23.78
C GLN A 331 -12.00 4.44 23.88
N SER A 332 -12.49 5.64 24.14
CA SER A 332 -11.66 6.86 24.21
C SER A 332 -11.83 7.66 25.52
N SER A 333 -10.86 8.54 25.79
CA SER A 333 -10.87 9.54 26.86
C SER A 333 -12.12 10.43 26.91
N ASP A 334 -12.77 10.67 25.77
CA ASP A 334 -13.97 11.51 25.68
C ASP A 334 -15.30 10.74 25.84
N GLY A 335 -15.23 9.42 26.06
CA GLY A 335 -16.40 8.57 26.27
C GLY A 335 -16.99 7.94 25.00
N ARG A 336 -16.37 8.13 23.82
CA ARG A 336 -16.70 7.32 22.63
C ARG A 336 -16.41 5.83 22.91
N VAL A 337 -17.33 4.94 22.54
CA VAL A 337 -17.20 3.48 22.71
C VAL A 337 -17.79 2.74 21.51
N ILE A 338 -17.08 1.69 21.06
CA ILE A 338 -17.55 0.67 20.11
C ILE A 338 -17.38 -0.70 20.76
N ASP A 339 -18.47 -1.49 20.82
CA ASP A 339 -18.52 -2.85 21.34
C ASP A 339 -18.62 -3.87 20.19
N ILE A 340 -17.85 -4.97 20.26
CA ILE A 340 -17.78 -6.00 19.21
C ILE A 340 -18.44 -7.31 19.69
N GLY A 341 -19.47 -7.76 18.98
CA GLY A 341 -20.21 -8.98 19.28
C GLY A 341 -19.81 -10.16 18.40
N TYR A 342 -19.71 -11.35 19.00
CA TYR A 342 -19.23 -12.57 18.36
C TYR A 342 -20.25 -13.72 18.46
N ILE A 343 -20.38 -14.50 17.38
CA ILE A 343 -21.07 -15.81 17.34
C ILE A 343 -20.11 -16.82 16.71
N ASP A 344 -19.97 -18.01 17.30
CA ASP A 344 -19.09 -19.11 16.85
C ASP A 344 -17.65 -18.69 16.51
N GLY A 345 -17.14 -17.67 17.23
CA GLY A 345 -15.80 -17.14 17.04
C GLY A 345 -15.61 -16.23 15.82
N ARG A 346 -16.69 -15.79 15.15
CA ARG A 346 -16.69 -14.75 14.10
C ARG A 346 -17.44 -13.50 14.59
N ILE A 347 -17.13 -12.33 14.05
CA ILE A 347 -17.86 -11.10 14.36
C ILE A 347 -19.27 -11.24 13.78
N SER A 348 -20.29 -11.12 14.62
CA SER A 348 -21.70 -11.12 14.23
C SER A 348 -22.27 -9.71 14.16
N THR A 349 -21.82 -8.85 15.08
CA THR A 349 -22.32 -7.48 15.25
C THR A 349 -21.22 -6.53 15.69
N VAL A 350 -21.33 -5.28 15.29
CA VAL A 350 -20.61 -4.15 15.89
C VAL A 350 -21.65 -3.14 16.36
N THR A 351 -21.47 -2.59 17.55
CA THR A 351 -22.46 -1.71 18.18
C THR A 351 -21.83 -0.44 18.74
N ALA A 352 -22.47 0.71 18.46
CA ALA A 352 -22.05 2.02 18.94
C ALA A 352 -23.23 2.99 18.96
N ASN A 353 -23.37 3.81 20.01
CA ASN A 353 -24.42 4.85 20.14
C ASN A 353 -25.85 4.36 19.80
N GLY A 354 -26.22 3.16 20.25
CA GLY A 354 -27.54 2.56 20.00
C GLY A 354 -27.78 2.07 18.57
N ARG A 355 -26.75 2.09 17.71
CA ARG A 355 -26.76 1.53 16.35
C ARG A 355 -26.03 0.19 16.30
N THR A 356 -26.50 -0.69 15.42
CA THR A 356 -25.93 -2.03 15.20
C THR A 356 -25.65 -2.23 13.72
N TRP A 357 -24.44 -2.67 13.40
CA TRP A 357 -24.05 -3.20 12.11
C TRP A 357 -23.96 -4.72 12.23
N SER A 358 -24.52 -5.46 11.29
CA SER A 358 -24.57 -6.93 11.33
C SER A 358 -23.77 -7.53 10.18
N TYR A 359 -23.02 -8.58 10.47
CA TYR A 359 -22.09 -9.23 9.55
C TYR A 359 -22.61 -10.64 9.24
N ILE A 360 -22.88 -10.90 7.97
CA ILE A 360 -23.46 -12.16 7.49
C ILE A 360 -22.48 -12.80 6.51
N TYR A 361 -22.27 -14.11 6.68
CA TYR A 361 -21.31 -14.90 5.92
C TYR A 361 -22.02 -15.83 4.95
N ALA A 362 -21.39 -16.10 3.81
CA ALA A 362 -21.75 -17.23 2.96
C ALA A 362 -21.10 -18.50 3.52
N GLU A 363 -21.93 -19.44 3.96
CA GLU A 363 -21.47 -20.79 4.25
C GLU A 363 -20.98 -21.49 2.96
N PRO A 364 -19.91 -22.30 3.03
CA PRO A 364 -19.29 -22.89 1.85
C PRO A 364 -20.20 -23.92 1.17
N THR A 365 -20.22 -23.89 -0.16
CA THR A 365 -21.07 -24.77 -0.99
C THR A 365 -20.45 -26.14 -1.28
N THR A 366 -19.26 -26.45 -0.74
CA THR A 366 -18.51 -27.68 -1.03
C THR A 366 -18.20 -28.48 0.23
N THR A 367 -18.44 -29.79 0.18
CA THR A 367 -18.18 -30.76 1.26
C THR A 367 -16.84 -31.48 1.12
N VAL A 368 -15.90 -30.88 0.38
CA VAL A 368 -14.55 -31.42 0.15
C VAL A 368 -13.68 -31.05 1.37
N PRO A 369 -12.81 -31.95 1.90
CA PRO A 369 -12.02 -31.69 3.12
C PRO A 369 -10.83 -30.72 2.92
N VAL A 370 -11.03 -29.66 2.15
CA VAL A 370 -10.17 -28.48 2.10
C VAL A 370 -10.59 -27.53 3.23
N GLN A 371 -9.66 -26.77 3.81
CA GLN A 371 -9.98 -25.65 4.71
C GLN A 371 -10.83 -24.62 3.95
N VAL A 372 -12.14 -24.64 4.10
CA VAL A 372 -13.05 -23.86 3.23
C VAL A 372 -13.04 -22.39 3.61
N LEU A 373 -12.93 -21.52 2.61
CA LEU A 373 -13.07 -20.08 2.80
C LEU A 373 -14.52 -19.78 3.21
N ILE A 374 -14.68 -18.98 4.26
CA ILE A 374 -15.97 -18.47 4.70
C ILE A 374 -15.96 -16.99 4.36
N ASN A 375 -16.74 -16.60 3.35
CA ASN A 375 -16.71 -15.25 2.82
C ASN A 375 -17.72 -14.37 3.57
N LEU A 376 -17.34 -13.15 3.93
CA LEU A 376 -18.28 -12.13 4.37
C LEU A 376 -19.14 -11.74 3.17
N SER A 377 -20.44 -12.07 3.19
CA SER A 377 -21.33 -11.92 2.03
C SER A 377 -22.21 -10.68 2.10
N GLU A 378 -22.56 -10.22 3.31
CA GLU A 378 -23.34 -9.00 3.54
C GLU A 378 -22.86 -8.29 4.81
N VAL A 379 -22.72 -6.96 4.76
CA VAL A 379 -22.68 -6.11 5.95
C VAL A 379 -23.90 -5.22 5.92
N ARG A 380 -24.79 -5.43 6.89
CA ARG A 380 -26.07 -4.72 7.01
C ARG A 380 -25.91 -3.54 7.97
N ASN A 381 -26.22 -2.37 7.45
CA ASN A 381 -26.15 -1.10 8.17
C ASN A 381 -27.34 -0.94 9.14
N PRO A 382 -27.26 -0.02 10.11
CA PRO A 382 -28.33 0.26 11.08
C PRO A 382 -29.67 0.72 10.45
N ASP A 383 -29.66 1.16 9.18
CA ASP A 383 -30.84 1.57 8.42
C ASP A 383 -31.40 0.45 7.50
N SER A 384 -30.89 -0.78 7.65
CA SER A 384 -31.19 -1.94 6.80
C SER A 384 -30.71 -1.87 5.34
N SER A 385 -29.96 -0.82 4.96
CA SER A 385 -29.16 -0.88 3.72
C SER A 385 -27.99 -1.86 3.88
N SER A 386 -27.41 -2.35 2.78
CA SER A 386 -26.39 -3.41 2.85
C SER A 386 -25.25 -3.20 1.85
N TRP A 387 -24.02 -3.38 2.30
CA TRP A 387 -22.93 -3.82 1.42
C TRP A 387 -23.09 -5.31 1.13
N ARG A 388 -22.79 -5.76 -0.10
CA ARG A 388 -22.78 -7.19 -0.46
C ARG A 388 -21.55 -7.56 -1.27
N TYR A 389 -21.14 -8.81 -1.13
CA TYR A 389 -19.88 -9.32 -1.67
C TYR A 389 -20.10 -10.68 -2.33
N SER A 390 -19.48 -10.89 -3.49
CA SER A 390 -19.57 -12.15 -4.23
C SER A 390 -18.42 -12.33 -5.22
N GLY A 391 -18.28 -13.53 -5.77
CA GLY A 391 -17.10 -13.93 -6.54
C GLY A 391 -15.95 -14.35 -5.63
N ASP A 392 -14.76 -14.53 -6.21
CA ASP A 392 -13.58 -14.97 -5.48
C ASP A 392 -12.80 -13.76 -4.94
N SER A 393 -12.66 -13.64 -3.63
CA SER A 393 -11.94 -12.53 -2.97
C SER A 393 -10.43 -12.71 -2.97
N HIS A 394 -9.96 -13.95 -3.09
CA HIS A 394 -8.54 -14.32 -3.09
C HIS A 394 -8.27 -15.21 -4.29
N PRO A 395 -7.74 -14.67 -5.40
CA PRO A 395 -7.53 -15.44 -6.62
C PRO A 395 -6.64 -16.66 -6.39
N TYR A 396 -6.77 -17.62 -7.30
CA TYR A 396 -5.73 -18.64 -7.44
C TYR A 396 -4.41 -17.97 -7.87
N PRO A 397 -3.26 -18.46 -7.37
CA PRO A 397 -1.96 -17.95 -7.77
C PRO A 397 -1.79 -18.21 -9.28
N PRO A 398 -1.11 -17.32 -10.03
CA PRO A 398 -1.01 -17.40 -11.48
C PRO A 398 -0.64 -18.81 -11.96
N ALA A 399 -1.48 -19.34 -12.86
CA ALA A 399 -1.39 -20.75 -13.27
C ALA A 399 -0.03 -21.06 -13.92
N ARG A 400 0.75 -21.92 -13.26
CA ARG A 400 2.06 -22.40 -13.74
C ARG A 400 1.88 -23.04 -15.12
N ARG A 401 2.30 -22.35 -16.19
CA ARG A 401 2.15 -22.86 -17.56
C ARG A 401 3.17 -23.96 -17.86
N GLY A 402 2.71 -25.00 -18.54
CA GLY A 402 3.54 -25.84 -19.41
C GLY A 402 4.46 -26.86 -18.73
N ASP A 403 5.55 -26.39 -18.16
CA ASP A 403 6.80 -27.16 -18.00
C ASP A 403 7.58 -26.86 -16.70
N LEU A 404 7.62 -25.61 -16.24
CA LEU A 404 8.35 -25.19 -15.04
C LEU A 404 7.57 -25.52 -13.73
N GLN A 405 7.51 -26.80 -13.39
CA GLN A 405 6.67 -27.30 -12.29
C GLN A 405 7.17 -26.97 -10.87
N LEU A 406 8.41 -26.48 -10.68
CA LEU A 406 9.06 -26.38 -9.35
C LEU A 406 9.70 -25.04 -8.96
N SER A 407 9.64 -23.98 -9.78
CA SER A 407 10.16 -22.66 -9.36
C SER A 407 9.17 -21.53 -9.59
N ILE A 408 9.05 -20.65 -8.59
CA ILE A 408 8.29 -19.39 -8.65
C ILE A 408 9.10 -18.36 -9.46
N PHE A 409 10.41 -18.30 -9.19
CA PHE A 409 11.39 -17.58 -9.98
C PHE A 409 11.71 -18.34 -11.27
N GLY A 410 11.97 -17.62 -12.36
CA GLY A 410 12.70 -18.20 -13.48
C GLY A 410 14.17 -18.43 -13.12
N PRO A 411 14.86 -19.40 -13.77
CA PRO A 411 16.23 -19.75 -13.42
C PRO A 411 17.23 -18.65 -13.82
N CYS A 412 18.43 -18.68 -13.23
CA CYS A 412 19.54 -17.82 -13.65
C CYS A 412 20.22 -18.29 -14.94
N TYR A 413 20.21 -19.60 -15.24
CA TYR A 413 20.91 -20.14 -16.41
C TYR A 413 20.16 -19.91 -17.74
N ASP A 414 18.88 -19.53 -17.67
CA ASP A 414 18.03 -19.15 -18.79
C ASP A 414 17.20 -17.95 -18.37
N LEU A 415 17.50 -16.78 -18.93
CA LEU A 415 16.85 -15.50 -18.60
C LEU A 415 15.74 -15.12 -19.60
N THR A 416 15.30 -16.03 -20.49
CA THR A 416 14.21 -15.74 -21.45
C THR A 416 12.91 -15.29 -20.76
N TRP A 417 12.67 -15.77 -19.53
CA TRP A 417 11.54 -15.34 -18.71
C TRP A 417 11.56 -13.84 -18.35
N THR A 418 12.73 -13.19 -18.25
CA THR A 418 12.80 -11.75 -17.95
C THR A 418 12.34 -10.87 -19.11
N GLN A 419 12.15 -11.47 -20.30
CA GLN A 419 11.59 -10.84 -21.49
C GLN A 419 10.07 -11.03 -21.59
N HIS A 420 9.39 -11.49 -20.54
CA HIS A 420 7.95 -11.70 -20.54
C HIS A 420 7.17 -10.41 -20.81
N VAL A 421 6.28 -10.45 -21.81
CA VAL A 421 5.35 -9.36 -22.11
C VAL A 421 3.99 -9.69 -21.52
N ASN A 422 3.57 -8.93 -20.50
CA ASN A 422 2.27 -9.11 -19.88
C ASN A 422 1.13 -8.79 -20.87
N PRO A 423 -0.01 -9.52 -20.85
CA PRO A 423 -1.16 -9.24 -21.71
C PRO A 423 -1.70 -7.81 -21.51
N ASP A 424 -1.77 -7.03 -22.59
CA ASP A 424 -2.24 -5.65 -22.54
C ASP A 424 -3.76 -5.55 -22.54
N ALA A 425 -4.35 -5.57 -21.34
CA ALA A 425 -5.79 -5.40 -21.15
C ALA A 425 -6.33 -4.07 -21.72
N THR A 426 -5.51 -3.02 -21.85
CA THR A 426 -5.95 -1.74 -22.45
C THR A 426 -6.15 -1.83 -23.96
N ALA A 427 -5.53 -2.81 -24.63
CA ALA A 427 -5.69 -3.08 -26.06
C ALA A 427 -6.82 -4.07 -26.38
N VAL A 428 -7.42 -4.73 -25.39
CA VAL A 428 -8.52 -5.71 -25.59
C VAL A 428 -9.86 -4.98 -25.67
N GLY A 429 -10.77 -5.44 -26.53
CA GLY A 429 -12.12 -4.88 -26.70
C GLY A 429 -13.18 -5.36 -25.71
N ASP A 430 -12.80 -6.04 -24.63
CA ASP A 430 -13.72 -6.67 -23.68
C ASP A 430 -14.47 -5.64 -22.82
N THR A 431 -15.81 -5.69 -22.82
CA THR A 431 -16.66 -4.83 -21.96
C THR A 431 -17.25 -5.57 -20.77
N ASP A 432 -17.04 -6.88 -20.67
CA ASP A 432 -17.54 -7.74 -19.61
C ASP A 432 -16.44 -8.71 -19.15
N PHE A 433 -16.27 -8.80 -17.83
CA PHE A 433 -15.33 -9.70 -17.17
C PHE A 433 -15.86 -10.08 -15.79
N THR A 434 -15.49 -11.27 -15.33
CA THR A 434 -15.75 -11.77 -13.98
C THR A 434 -14.62 -11.41 -13.02
N GLY A 435 -14.91 -11.37 -11.73
CA GLY A 435 -13.94 -11.07 -10.68
C GLY A 435 -14.64 -10.89 -9.33
N TYR A 436 -13.92 -10.37 -8.35
CA TYR A 436 -14.52 -10.00 -7.07
C TYR A 436 -15.56 -8.90 -7.28
N THR A 437 -16.72 -9.02 -6.65
CA THR A 437 -17.85 -8.10 -6.79
C THR A 437 -18.14 -7.42 -5.46
N VAL A 438 -18.31 -6.10 -5.50
CA VAL A 438 -18.86 -5.30 -4.40
C VAL A 438 -20.14 -4.61 -4.85
N GLU A 439 -21.23 -4.82 -4.12
CA GLU A 439 -22.47 -4.06 -4.25
C GLU A 439 -22.60 -3.12 -3.06
N ALA A 440 -22.79 -1.83 -3.34
CA ALA A 440 -22.88 -0.77 -2.34
C ALA A 440 -24.32 -0.54 -1.87
N PRO A 441 -24.54 0.04 -0.67
CA PRO A 441 -25.85 0.45 -0.16
C PRO A 441 -26.71 1.30 -1.11
N SER A 442 -26.08 2.01 -2.07
CA SER A 442 -26.74 2.80 -3.12
C SER A 442 -27.34 1.97 -4.27
N GLY A 443 -27.09 0.66 -4.32
CA GLY A 443 -27.42 -0.19 -5.48
C GLY A 443 -26.44 -0.06 -6.65
N ALA A 444 -25.32 0.64 -6.47
CA ALA A 444 -24.19 0.59 -7.40
C ALA A 444 -23.38 -0.70 -7.20
N ARG A 445 -22.81 -1.23 -8.28
CA ARG A 445 -22.13 -2.54 -8.33
C ARG A 445 -20.80 -2.43 -9.08
N ALA A 446 -19.72 -2.76 -8.40
CA ALA A 446 -18.37 -2.86 -8.96
C ALA A 446 -17.94 -4.32 -9.14
N VAL A 447 -17.19 -4.60 -10.20
CA VAL A 447 -16.49 -5.86 -10.46
C VAL A 447 -15.01 -5.57 -10.69
N PHE A 448 -14.13 -6.35 -10.04
CA PHE A 448 -12.68 -6.20 -10.07
C PHE A 448 -12.05 -7.49 -10.60
N ARG A 449 -11.53 -7.46 -11.83
CA ARG A 449 -10.72 -8.55 -12.38
C ARG A 449 -9.28 -8.41 -11.90
N VAL A 450 -8.78 -9.46 -11.28
CA VAL A 450 -7.40 -9.60 -10.83
C VAL A 450 -6.77 -10.75 -11.58
N ASP A 451 -5.67 -10.50 -12.30
CA ASP A 451 -4.91 -11.52 -13.04
C ASP A 451 -3.44 -11.52 -12.58
N GLY A 452 -2.69 -12.55 -12.98
CA GLY A 452 -1.24 -12.59 -12.77
C GLY A 452 -0.47 -11.75 -13.80
N VAL A 453 0.42 -10.89 -13.32
CA VAL A 453 1.35 -10.07 -14.10
C VAL A 453 2.78 -10.28 -13.61
N MET A 454 3.74 -10.42 -14.51
CA MET A 454 5.15 -10.46 -14.14
C MET A 454 5.66 -9.03 -13.90
N LEU A 455 6.21 -8.79 -12.70
CA LEU A 455 6.83 -7.54 -12.29
C LEU A 455 8.22 -7.82 -11.72
N GLY A 456 9.12 -6.84 -11.84
CA GLY A 456 10.51 -7.04 -11.41
C GLY A 456 11.36 -5.78 -11.49
N ARG A 457 12.66 -6.00 -11.32
CA ARG A 457 13.71 -4.99 -11.19
C ARG A 457 14.70 -5.04 -12.36
N SER A 458 15.28 -3.89 -12.66
CA SER A 458 16.41 -3.75 -13.58
C SER A 458 17.73 -3.52 -12.82
N GLY A 459 18.85 -3.77 -13.50
CA GLY A 459 20.20 -3.47 -12.99
C GLY A 459 20.59 -4.26 -11.73
N VAL A 460 19.91 -5.37 -11.43
CA VAL A 460 20.16 -6.19 -10.25
C VAL A 460 21.58 -6.76 -10.30
N PRO A 461 22.42 -6.70 -9.24
CA PRO A 461 23.74 -7.31 -9.27
C PRO A 461 23.64 -8.81 -9.55
N GLU A 462 24.40 -9.33 -10.52
CA GLU A 462 24.37 -10.77 -10.84
C GLU A 462 24.86 -11.58 -9.64
N SER A 463 23.94 -12.31 -9.00
CA SER A 463 24.26 -13.25 -7.94
C SER A 463 23.18 -14.31 -7.90
N CYS A 464 23.60 -15.56 -8.02
CA CYS A 464 22.71 -16.71 -8.09
C CYS A 464 23.17 -17.76 -7.07
N TYR A 465 22.22 -18.54 -6.56
CA TYR A 465 22.49 -19.66 -5.68
C TYR A 465 21.82 -20.93 -6.22
N GLN A 466 22.43 -22.09 -5.94
CA GLN A 466 21.81 -23.38 -6.20
C GLN A 466 20.68 -23.61 -5.19
N THR A 467 19.52 -24.04 -5.67
CA THR A 467 18.26 -24.14 -4.91
C THR A 467 17.96 -25.53 -4.35
N GLY A 468 18.89 -26.48 -4.49
CA GLY A 468 18.64 -27.91 -4.30
C GLY A 468 17.87 -28.56 -5.46
N ALA A 469 16.89 -27.88 -6.05
CA ALA A 469 16.04 -28.41 -7.13
C ALA A 469 16.83 -28.72 -8.42
N TYR A 470 16.65 -29.93 -8.97
CA TYR A 470 17.03 -30.30 -10.35
C TYR A 470 15.78 -30.32 -11.24
N LEU A 471 15.93 -30.00 -12.53
CA LEU A 471 14.85 -30.20 -13.50
C LEU A 471 14.84 -31.64 -14.03
N PRO A 472 13.67 -32.29 -14.22
CA PRO A 472 13.59 -33.67 -14.70
C PRO A 472 14.27 -33.95 -16.05
N SER A 473 14.48 -32.91 -16.87
CA SER A 473 15.05 -32.98 -18.22
C SER A 473 16.54 -32.59 -18.31
N THR A 474 17.15 -32.07 -17.23
CA THR A 474 18.57 -31.64 -17.28
C THR A 474 19.32 -32.04 -16.01
N THR A 475 20.50 -32.64 -16.18
CA THR A 475 21.43 -33.02 -15.10
C THR A 475 22.18 -31.83 -14.49
N ARG A 476 21.51 -30.67 -14.39
CA ARG A 476 22.04 -29.44 -13.80
C ARG A 476 21.18 -29.04 -12.59
N PRO A 477 21.79 -28.66 -11.45
CA PRO A 477 21.04 -28.04 -10.37
C PRO A 477 20.51 -26.70 -10.88
N SER A 478 19.23 -26.43 -10.64
CA SER A 478 18.66 -25.12 -10.95
C SER A 478 19.28 -24.06 -10.03
N THR A 479 19.46 -22.87 -10.60
CA THR A 479 20.01 -21.72 -9.91
C THR A 479 18.96 -20.61 -9.91
N ALA A 480 18.72 -19.99 -8.76
CA ALA A 480 17.79 -18.87 -8.64
C ALA A 480 18.55 -17.57 -8.35
N PRO A 481 18.00 -16.40 -8.76
CA PRO A 481 18.48 -15.10 -8.33
C PRO A 481 18.53 -14.99 -6.81
N ARG A 482 19.68 -14.60 -6.25
CA ARG A 482 19.87 -14.38 -4.81
C ARG A 482 19.23 -13.06 -4.35
N TYR A 483 19.25 -12.07 -5.23
CA TYR A 483 18.45 -10.86 -5.14
C TYR A 483 17.13 -11.09 -5.88
N PHE A 484 16.03 -10.50 -5.41
CA PHE A 484 14.74 -10.54 -6.09
C PHE A 484 14.88 -9.82 -7.43
N LEU A 485 14.67 -10.57 -8.51
CA LEU A 485 14.81 -10.11 -9.89
C LEU A 485 13.44 -9.82 -10.51
N GLY A 486 12.51 -10.77 -10.43
CA GLY A 486 11.12 -10.61 -10.85
C GLY A 486 10.31 -11.87 -10.54
N ASP A 487 8.98 -11.72 -10.52
CA ASP A 487 8.02 -12.77 -10.17
C ASP A 487 6.63 -12.43 -10.74
N TYR A 488 5.74 -13.42 -10.84
CA TYR A 488 4.32 -13.18 -11.13
C TYR A 488 3.58 -12.78 -9.85
N GLN A 489 3.02 -11.58 -9.84
CA GLN A 489 2.17 -11.05 -8.78
C GLN A 489 0.73 -10.91 -9.28
N LEU A 490 -0.24 -10.92 -8.36
CA LEU A 490 -1.63 -10.63 -8.72
C LEU A 490 -1.84 -9.11 -8.79
N ALA A 491 -2.50 -8.63 -9.85
CA ALA A 491 -2.79 -7.21 -10.04
C ALA A 491 -4.20 -6.97 -10.60
N LEU A 492 -4.81 -5.83 -10.25
CA LEU A 492 -6.05 -5.35 -10.86
C LEU A 492 -5.82 -5.05 -12.35
N THR A 493 -6.45 -5.80 -13.26
CA THR A 493 -6.35 -5.58 -14.72
C THR A 493 -7.61 -4.97 -15.32
N GLY A 494 -8.75 -5.02 -14.61
CA GLY A 494 -10.01 -4.46 -15.06
C GLY A 494 -10.94 -4.13 -13.92
N LYS A 495 -11.58 -2.96 -13.97
CA LYS A 495 -12.62 -2.52 -13.02
C LYS A 495 -13.86 -2.10 -13.81
N LYS A 496 -15.05 -2.60 -13.43
CA LYS A 496 -16.33 -2.23 -14.06
C LYS A 496 -17.34 -1.80 -13.00
N ILE A 497 -17.85 -0.57 -13.09
CA ILE A 497 -18.96 -0.05 -12.28
C ILE A 497 -20.25 -0.03 -13.11
N THR A 498 -21.36 -0.40 -12.48
CA THR A 498 -22.72 -0.42 -13.02
C THR A 498 -23.73 -0.02 -11.94
N GLY A 499 -24.94 0.38 -12.31
CA GLY A 499 -26.01 0.70 -11.34
C GLY A 499 -27.24 1.30 -12.01
N SER A 500 -28.33 1.47 -11.26
CA SER A 500 -29.55 2.11 -11.78
C SER A 500 -29.29 3.57 -12.16
N GLY A 501 -29.63 3.96 -13.39
CA GLY A 501 -29.38 5.31 -13.92
C GLY A 501 -27.91 5.62 -14.27
N LEU A 502 -27.00 4.67 -14.10
CA LEU A 502 -25.59 4.79 -14.50
C LEU A 502 -25.37 4.14 -15.87
N LEU A 503 -24.47 4.72 -16.67
CA LEU A 503 -23.85 3.98 -17.78
C LEU A 503 -22.77 3.04 -17.20
N PRO A 504 -22.39 1.95 -17.91
CA PRO A 504 -21.28 1.11 -17.48
C PRO A 504 -19.95 1.89 -17.58
N ALA A 505 -19.29 2.11 -16.45
CA ALA A 505 -17.98 2.74 -16.41
C ALA A 505 -16.89 1.66 -16.26
N ILE A 506 -15.94 1.61 -17.19
CA ILE A 506 -14.91 0.56 -17.26
C ILE A 506 -13.52 1.19 -17.28
N TRP A 507 -12.66 0.75 -16.36
CA TRP A 507 -11.22 1.00 -16.37
C TRP A 507 -10.48 -0.29 -16.71
N LYS A 508 -9.36 -0.17 -17.44
CA LYS A 508 -8.45 -1.28 -17.73
C LYS A 508 -7.02 -0.89 -17.43
N TYR A 509 -6.23 -1.86 -17.00
CA TYR A 509 -4.88 -1.63 -16.51
C TYR A 509 -3.91 -2.64 -17.14
N HIS A 510 -2.77 -2.16 -17.65
CA HIS A 510 -1.67 -3.00 -18.11
C HIS A 510 -0.38 -2.59 -17.41
N TYR A 511 0.43 -3.56 -17.03
CA TYR A 511 1.69 -3.36 -16.30
C TYR A 511 2.83 -4.06 -17.05
N GLN A 512 4.01 -3.45 -17.11
CA GLN A 512 5.20 -4.06 -17.69
C GLN A 512 6.45 -3.56 -16.97
N SER A 513 7.32 -4.47 -16.52
CA SER A 513 8.66 -4.13 -16.03
C SER A 513 9.73 -4.44 -17.08
N ASP A 514 10.78 -3.63 -17.10
CA ASP A 514 12.08 -3.98 -17.68
C ASP A 514 12.85 -4.83 -16.63
N ILE A 515 13.08 -6.14 -16.88
CA ILE A 515 13.61 -7.09 -15.88
C ILE A 515 14.98 -7.64 -16.32
N GLY A 516 15.98 -7.62 -15.42
CA GLY A 516 17.29 -8.23 -15.70
C GLY A 516 18.42 -7.86 -14.72
N PHE A 517 19.54 -8.59 -14.85
CA PHE A 517 20.77 -8.30 -14.11
C PHE A 517 21.58 -7.16 -14.76
N ALA A 518 22.39 -6.46 -13.96
CA ALA A 518 23.51 -5.67 -14.44
C ALA A 518 24.43 -6.56 -15.30
N PRO A 519 24.98 -6.08 -16.44
CA PRO A 519 25.11 -4.67 -16.83
C PRO A 519 23.97 -4.15 -17.73
N MET A 520 22.73 -4.63 -17.61
CA MET A 520 21.60 -3.95 -18.29
C MET A 520 21.51 -2.47 -17.88
N ALA A 521 20.97 -1.65 -18.79
CA ALA A 521 20.69 -0.25 -18.49
C ALA A 521 19.61 -0.09 -17.41
N ALA A 522 19.59 1.06 -16.75
CA ALA A 522 18.51 1.45 -15.84
C ALA A 522 17.15 1.36 -16.56
N GLY A 523 16.23 0.59 -15.98
CA GLY A 523 14.93 0.26 -16.55
C GLY A 523 13.78 0.94 -15.82
N SER A 524 12.57 0.50 -16.14
CA SER A 524 11.32 1.04 -15.60
C SER A 524 10.26 -0.02 -15.38
N SER A 525 9.37 0.23 -14.43
CA SER A 525 8.03 -0.37 -14.41
C SER A 525 7.04 0.63 -15.00
N ARG A 526 6.16 0.19 -15.90
CA ARG A 526 5.22 1.05 -16.63
C ARG A 526 3.81 0.54 -16.44
N THR A 527 2.89 1.47 -16.18
CA THR A 527 1.47 1.17 -15.96
C THR A 527 0.62 2.03 -16.87
N LYS A 528 -0.14 1.39 -17.75
CA LYS A 528 -1.17 2.04 -18.57
C LYS A 528 -2.52 1.95 -17.87
N VAL A 529 -3.32 3.00 -17.97
CA VAL A 529 -4.72 3.02 -17.56
C VAL A 529 -5.55 3.53 -18.74
N LEU A 530 -6.51 2.74 -19.19
CA LEU A 530 -7.59 3.21 -20.05
C LEU A 530 -8.80 3.45 -19.17
N ASP A 531 -9.37 4.66 -19.19
CA ASP A 531 -10.52 5.04 -18.37
C ASP A 531 -11.86 5.01 -19.15
N PRO A 532 -13.02 5.15 -18.46
CA PRO A 532 -14.34 5.06 -19.07
C PRO A 532 -14.64 6.13 -20.12
N GLU A 533 -13.88 7.23 -20.11
CA GLU A 533 -14.04 8.39 -20.98
C GLU A 533 -13.16 8.27 -22.22
N GLY A 534 -12.40 7.17 -22.34
CA GLY A 534 -11.47 6.91 -23.44
C GLY A 534 -10.16 7.68 -23.31
N ALA A 535 -9.86 8.27 -22.15
CA ALA A 535 -8.56 8.83 -21.87
C ALA A 535 -7.59 7.72 -21.44
N PHE A 536 -6.32 7.94 -21.77
CA PHE A 536 -5.25 6.98 -21.61
C PHE A 536 -4.11 7.61 -20.81
N ASP A 537 -3.89 7.11 -19.60
CA ASP A 537 -2.77 7.47 -18.74
C ASP A 537 -1.65 6.44 -18.88
N ASN A 538 -0.40 6.91 -18.92
CA ASN A 538 0.79 6.07 -18.87
C ASN A 538 1.73 6.60 -17.78
N TYR A 539 1.92 5.80 -16.74
CA TYR A 539 2.81 6.05 -15.61
C TYR A 539 4.11 5.28 -15.81
N THR A 540 5.25 5.91 -15.50
CA THR A 540 6.58 5.31 -15.54
C THR A 540 7.22 5.45 -14.16
N PHE A 541 7.44 4.31 -13.51
CA PHE A 541 8.14 4.18 -12.22
C PHE A 541 9.56 3.67 -12.44
N GLY A 542 10.49 4.10 -11.58
CA GLY A 542 11.83 3.52 -11.52
C GLY A 542 11.77 2.10 -10.97
N ASN A 543 12.58 1.18 -11.51
CA ASN A 543 12.74 -0.18 -10.99
C ASN A 543 14.21 -0.61 -10.87
N THR A 544 15.15 0.33 -10.95
CA THR A 544 16.59 0.07 -10.92
C THR A 544 17.05 -0.22 -9.49
N PHE A 545 17.56 -1.43 -9.26
CA PHE A 545 17.92 -1.98 -7.94
C PHE A 545 18.77 -1.01 -7.11
N GLY A 546 18.30 -0.66 -5.91
CA GLY A 546 18.98 0.24 -4.98
C GLY A 546 19.04 1.72 -5.40
N VAL A 547 18.43 2.10 -6.53
CA VAL A 547 18.44 3.46 -7.06
C VAL A 547 17.04 4.09 -6.98
N ASP A 548 16.14 3.73 -7.89
CA ASP A 548 14.88 4.46 -8.14
C ASP A 548 13.60 3.61 -7.98
N GLU A 549 13.71 2.36 -7.50
CA GLU A 549 12.59 1.45 -7.22
C GLU A 549 11.39 2.18 -6.56
N GLY A 550 10.23 2.12 -7.22
CA GLY A 550 8.95 2.65 -6.75
C GLY A 550 8.75 4.17 -6.92
N LEU A 551 9.72 4.91 -7.47
CA LEU A 551 9.61 6.36 -7.65
C LEU A 551 8.92 6.70 -8.98
N LEU A 552 7.86 7.51 -8.95
CA LEU A 552 7.15 7.96 -10.17
C LEU A 552 7.98 8.97 -10.98
N LEU A 553 8.71 8.47 -11.97
CA LEU A 553 9.61 9.25 -12.84
C LEU A 553 8.83 10.10 -13.86
N ALA A 554 7.76 9.56 -14.44
CA ALA A 554 6.94 10.28 -15.42
C ALA A 554 5.48 9.82 -15.45
N HIS A 555 4.58 10.69 -15.92
CA HIS A 555 3.17 10.41 -16.13
C HIS A 555 2.62 11.25 -17.29
N THR A 556 2.03 10.62 -18.31
CA THR A 556 1.34 11.31 -19.40
C THR A 556 -0.13 10.92 -19.47
N ARG A 557 -1.04 11.87 -19.68
CA ARG A 557 -2.46 11.62 -19.98
C ARG A 557 -2.80 12.11 -21.39
N THR A 558 -3.42 11.26 -22.18
CA THR A 558 -3.90 11.56 -23.53
C THR A 558 -5.42 11.39 -23.58
N ALA A 559 -6.15 12.42 -23.99
CA ALA A 559 -7.60 12.39 -24.17
C ALA A 559 -7.94 12.95 -25.56
N ASN A 560 -8.93 12.38 -26.26
CA ASN A 560 -9.30 12.79 -27.63
C ASN A 560 -8.11 12.84 -28.62
N GLN A 561 -7.13 11.94 -28.48
CA GLN A 561 -5.86 11.93 -29.24
C GLN A 561 -4.93 13.14 -29.00
N GLN A 562 -5.16 13.93 -27.94
CA GLN A 562 -4.32 15.05 -27.53
C GLN A 562 -3.72 14.82 -26.14
N THR A 563 -2.43 15.10 -25.96
CA THR A 563 -1.76 15.00 -24.66
C THR A 563 -2.22 16.13 -23.74
N SER A 564 -3.16 15.84 -22.83
CA SER A 564 -3.69 16.81 -21.87
C SER A 564 -2.75 17.06 -20.68
N LEU A 565 -1.90 16.07 -20.34
CA LEU A 565 -0.94 16.13 -19.25
C LEU A 565 0.38 15.45 -19.63
N ASN A 566 1.51 16.04 -19.25
CA ASN A 566 2.84 15.41 -19.25
C ASN A 566 3.64 15.87 -18.02
N GLU A 567 3.83 14.98 -17.05
CA GLU A 567 4.66 15.17 -15.86
C GLU A 567 5.97 14.38 -15.95
N THR A 568 7.06 15.02 -15.55
CA THR A 568 8.35 14.37 -15.25
C THR A 568 8.88 14.81 -13.88
N ASN A 569 9.55 13.91 -13.19
CA ASN A 569 10.04 14.09 -11.82
C ASN A 569 11.50 13.66 -11.69
N VAL A 570 12.25 14.38 -10.85
CA VAL A 570 13.64 14.04 -10.51
C VAL A 570 13.76 13.86 -9.01
N TYR A 571 14.51 12.86 -8.57
CA TYR A 571 14.69 12.47 -7.17
C TYR A 571 16.18 12.44 -6.79
N ALA A 572 16.49 12.64 -5.51
CA ALA A 572 17.84 12.51 -5.00
C ALA A 572 18.19 11.03 -4.79
N VAL A 573 18.57 10.35 -5.87
CA VAL A 573 19.01 8.95 -5.88
C VAL A 573 20.54 8.84 -5.89
N GLY A 574 21.07 7.67 -5.49
CA GLY A 574 22.51 7.42 -5.42
C GLY A 574 23.24 8.19 -4.31
N THR A 575 24.57 8.09 -4.27
CA THR A 575 25.38 8.51 -3.11
C THR A 575 25.78 9.98 -3.09
N SER A 576 25.88 10.68 -4.23
CA SER A 576 26.60 11.97 -4.35
C SER A 576 25.91 13.24 -3.82
N THR A 577 24.57 13.30 -3.79
CA THR A 577 23.81 14.48 -3.28
C THR A 577 24.17 14.84 -1.83
N PRO A 578 24.59 16.09 -1.52
CA PRO A 578 24.77 16.56 -0.14
C PRO A 578 23.43 16.99 0.52
N GLY A 579 23.46 17.22 1.83
CA GLY A 579 22.42 17.97 2.56
C GLY A 579 21.60 17.18 3.59
N PHE A 580 21.52 15.85 3.47
CA PHE A 580 20.69 15.00 4.35
C PHE A 580 21.32 13.61 4.57
N PRO A 581 21.01 12.90 5.68
CA PRO A 581 21.43 11.51 5.86
C PRO A 581 20.68 10.62 4.88
N LYS A 582 21.42 9.85 4.08
CA LYS A 582 20.82 9.01 3.03
C LYS A 582 20.30 7.69 3.55
N LEU A 583 21.13 6.96 4.29
CA LEU A 583 20.74 5.71 4.93
C LEU A 583 19.97 6.05 6.21
N ILE A 584 18.70 5.65 6.27
CA ILE A 584 17.79 5.92 7.40
C ILE A 584 18.16 5.04 8.60
N GLY A 585 18.47 3.79 8.30
CA GLY A 585 18.85 2.73 9.24
C GLY A 585 19.25 1.48 8.47
N TYR A 586 19.67 0.43 9.16
CA TYR A 586 19.99 -0.85 8.50
C TYR A 586 18.72 -1.62 8.13
N HIS A 587 18.67 -2.12 6.89
CA HIS A 587 17.60 -3.03 6.47
C HIS A 587 17.69 -4.35 7.26
N PRO A 588 16.60 -4.84 7.87
CA PRO A 588 16.61 -6.05 8.70
C PRO A 588 17.10 -7.33 7.98
N ASP A 589 16.66 -7.57 6.75
CA ASP A 589 17.26 -8.58 5.86
C ASP A 589 18.50 -7.98 5.19
N ALA A 590 19.67 -8.57 5.45
CA ALA A 590 20.93 -8.08 4.89
C ALA A 590 21.06 -8.27 3.37
N ASN A 591 20.15 -9.04 2.73
CA ASN A 591 20.38 -9.60 1.40
C ASN A 591 19.66 -8.89 0.24
N ASN A 592 18.53 -8.17 0.40
CA ASN A 592 17.66 -7.95 -0.79
C ASN A 592 16.86 -6.63 -0.98
N ARG A 593 16.78 -5.70 -0.01
CA ARG A 593 15.78 -4.59 -0.06
C ARG A 593 16.29 -3.20 0.30
N TYR A 594 17.27 -2.72 -0.47
CA TYR A 594 17.92 -1.43 -0.25
C TYR A 594 17.01 -0.20 -0.37
N ALA A 595 16.08 -0.16 -1.34
CA ALA A 595 15.34 1.05 -1.69
C ALA A 595 14.45 1.64 -0.57
N GLN A 596 14.03 0.85 0.42
CA GLN A 596 13.29 1.32 1.60
C GLN A 596 14.20 1.87 2.71
N ALA A 597 15.49 1.50 2.71
CA ALA A 597 16.48 1.98 3.68
C ALA A 597 17.06 3.36 3.34
N PHE A 598 16.76 3.92 2.16
CA PHE A 598 17.29 5.20 1.71
C PHE A 598 16.24 6.30 1.60
N MET A 599 16.55 7.49 2.15
CA MET A 599 15.83 8.73 1.85
C MET A 599 16.06 9.10 0.38
N ARG A 600 14.98 9.17 -0.40
CA ARG A 600 15.01 9.49 -1.84
C ARG A 600 14.03 10.65 -2.15
N PRO A 601 14.27 11.86 -1.62
CA PRO A 601 13.35 13.00 -1.78
C PRO A 601 13.24 13.46 -3.23
N LYS A 602 12.06 13.97 -3.60
CA LYS A 602 11.80 14.59 -4.91
C LYS A 602 12.48 15.96 -4.97
N LEU A 603 13.39 16.14 -5.93
CA LEU A 603 14.15 17.36 -6.18
C LEU A 603 13.44 18.30 -7.16
N SER A 604 12.72 17.77 -8.15
CA SER A 604 11.94 18.60 -9.07
C SER A 604 10.72 17.88 -9.65
N SER A 605 9.82 18.68 -10.22
CA SER A 605 8.63 18.28 -10.96
C SER A 605 8.41 19.28 -12.09
N THR A 606 8.23 18.78 -13.31
CA THR A 606 7.81 19.57 -14.47
C THR A 606 6.50 19.00 -14.96
N LYS A 607 5.45 19.81 -15.07
CA LYS A 607 4.13 19.39 -15.57
C LYS A 607 3.67 20.30 -16.69
N ILE A 608 3.40 19.76 -17.87
CA ILE A 608 2.63 20.45 -18.92
C ILE A 608 1.18 20.05 -18.75
N VAL A 609 0.28 21.04 -18.63
CA VAL A 609 -1.17 20.84 -18.55
C VAL A 609 -1.81 21.89 -19.45
N GLN A 610 -2.61 21.46 -20.44
CA GLN A 610 -3.32 22.36 -21.38
C GLN A 610 -2.43 23.51 -21.92
N SER A 611 -1.29 23.14 -22.51
CA SER A 611 -0.27 24.08 -23.03
C SER A 611 0.31 25.09 -22.03
N THR A 612 0.16 24.85 -20.72
CA THR A 612 0.83 25.60 -19.65
C THR A 612 1.87 24.71 -18.96
N LEU A 613 3.11 25.19 -18.90
CA LEU A 613 4.26 24.53 -18.29
C LEU A 613 4.42 25.01 -16.84
N PHE A 614 4.14 24.13 -15.88
CA PHE A 614 4.37 24.33 -14.46
C PHE A 614 5.69 23.66 -14.03
N LYS A 615 6.45 24.34 -13.18
CA LYS A 615 7.67 23.82 -12.57
C LYS A 615 7.66 23.99 -11.06
N TRP A 616 8.13 22.96 -10.37
CA TRP A 616 8.48 22.96 -8.94
C TRP A 616 9.88 22.38 -8.81
N ALA A 617 10.75 23.02 -8.05
CA ALA A 617 12.10 22.52 -7.77
C ALA A 617 12.58 22.93 -6.39
N VAL A 618 13.35 22.05 -5.75
CA VAL A 618 14.19 22.39 -4.61
C VAL A 618 15.32 23.32 -5.10
N ASN A 619 15.61 24.38 -4.36
CA ASN A 619 16.70 25.29 -4.71
C ASN A 619 18.06 24.65 -4.35
N ASN A 620 19.12 24.89 -5.14
CA ASN A 620 20.41 24.19 -4.99
C ASN A 620 21.53 25.06 -4.37
N ASN A 621 21.16 26.06 -3.57
CA ASN A 621 22.07 27.07 -3.03
C ASN A 621 22.21 27.01 -1.48
N CYS A 622 22.01 25.83 -0.87
CA CYS A 622 21.99 25.66 0.60
C CYS A 622 23.23 24.92 1.17
N SER A 623 24.39 25.03 0.52
CA SER A 623 25.69 24.72 1.13
C SER A 623 26.60 25.94 1.07
N ASP A 624 27.63 25.98 1.92
CA ASP A 624 28.71 27.00 1.85
C ASP A 624 29.47 26.94 0.51
N THR A 625 29.35 25.83 -0.22
CA THR A 625 29.86 25.62 -1.58
C THR A 625 28.86 25.99 -2.70
N GLY A 626 27.66 26.45 -2.36
CA GLY A 626 26.65 26.97 -3.31
C GLY A 626 26.00 25.94 -4.23
N ALA A 627 26.06 24.63 -3.90
CA ALA A 627 25.68 23.55 -4.83
C ALA A 627 24.81 22.43 -4.24
N ALA A 628 24.48 22.46 -2.93
CA ALA A 628 23.62 21.45 -2.31
C ALA A 628 22.13 21.83 -2.36
N PRO A 629 21.21 20.86 -2.54
CA PRO A 629 19.77 21.10 -2.47
C PRO A 629 19.36 21.56 -1.07
N CYS A 630 18.43 22.52 -1.04
CA CYS A 630 17.81 23.07 0.16
C CYS A 630 16.83 22.08 0.78
N LEU A 631 17.40 21.09 1.46
CA LEU A 631 16.75 20.07 2.27
C LEU A 631 17.20 20.21 3.72
N ASP A 632 16.37 19.80 4.68
CA ASP A 632 16.79 19.62 6.07
C ASP A 632 17.38 18.22 6.34
N SER A 633 17.82 17.97 7.58
CA SER A 633 18.34 16.67 8.03
C SER A 633 17.29 15.55 8.05
N LEU A 634 16.03 15.85 7.71
CA LEU A 634 14.93 14.92 7.51
C LEU A 634 14.54 14.81 6.03
N ALA A 635 15.41 15.31 5.13
CA ALA A 635 15.28 15.35 3.68
C ALA A 635 14.06 16.13 3.15
N ARG A 636 13.52 17.07 3.93
CA ARG A 636 12.34 17.88 3.58
C ARG A 636 12.77 19.21 2.94
N PRO A 637 12.14 19.68 1.84
CA PRO A 637 12.49 20.95 1.21
C PRO A 637 12.34 22.17 2.14
N THR A 638 13.44 22.88 2.38
CA THR A 638 13.48 24.14 3.14
C THR A 638 13.36 25.37 2.25
N SER A 639 13.72 25.26 0.97
CA SER A 639 13.58 26.33 -0.03
C SER A 639 13.27 25.76 -1.41
N VAL A 640 12.22 26.28 -2.05
CA VAL A 640 11.73 25.80 -3.35
C VAL A 640 11.40 26.96 -4.29
N THR A 641 11.65 26.77 -5.58
CA THR A 641 11.15 27.63 -6.66
C THR A 641 9.89 27.01 -7.26
N ARG A 642 8.90 27.85 -7.57
CA ARG A 642 7.68 27.48 -8.31
C ARG A 642 7.48 28.48 -9.44
N SER A 643 7.12 28.02 -10.64
CA SER A 643 6.82 28.89 -11.77
C SER A 643 5.83 28.26 -12.74
N SER A 644 5.22 29.11 -13.57
CA SER A 644 4.32 28.74 -14.66
C SER A 644 4.63 29.61 -15.89
N SER A 645 4.71 29.00 -17.06
CA SER A 645 4.85 29.69 -18.36
C SER A 645 3.93 29.03 -19.39
N PRO A 646 3.76 29.60 -20.60
CA PRO A 646 3.36 28.82 -21.76
C PRO A 646 4.29 27.60 -21.92
N ALA A 647 3.74 26.50 -22.44
CA ALA A 647 4.55 25.39 -22.94
C ALA A 647 5.29 25.80 -24.24
N PRO A 648 6.50 25.25 -24.47
CA PRO A 648 7.27 25.49 -25.70
C PRO A 648 6.70 24.75 -26.92
#